data_AF-A0AA39RYE4-F1
#
_entry.id   AF-A0AA39RYE4-F1
#
_cell.length_a   1.000
_cell.length_b   1.000
_cell.length_c   1.000
_cell.angle_alpha   90.00
_cell.angle_beta   90.00
_cell.angle_gamma   90.00
#
_symmetry.space_group_name_H-M   'P 1'
#
loop_
_entity.id
_entity.type
_entity.pdbx_description
1 polymer ?
#
loop_
_entity_poly.entity_id
_entity_poly.type
_entity_poly.pdbx_seq_one_letter_code
_entity_poly.pdbx_strand_id
1 'polypeptide(L)'
;MEGDSNRRRREVETRVLEKVGEVTTAIKSAKHVDQVICALHSLASLLFPLDSSLLSGILDQHYREEVLSIKAPSANERGDWWQAFYRGPGFSTLARILLLDVASDWLACFPLSARKYVYDIFFVNGPAAEVVQTLIPFLQQDGSDGIDVNAVHSNTERLVVLCLIENNGVLQIAGEFGISCQSEDSADDCHKQTLSRIAQLVASIPDKARLRAPTSLSSHSFFKQITIQLLSGAEERDSTLSDKATTFNKFEIDGTLLFTGEIFSRICRRGSSDVLLSEVVPRVLRHVRGFSLSSNEAALSDVFQSNPGSEVWLKLMQAIKDPYAVERMSEQLLHQLAIERVSDTEAYWTLWLLFNRIFNHQMSIRSLFVDKFLLWKVFPVCCLRWILQFAIFEFPPDADPLSKDHDIQGFLDTVQRLAAVWSKKEFVQSTPMEQQAYVTAAVGLCLEKMSKEDLDKTKDVMHSILQGVSCRLESPTDLVRKMASCVAFMLSKVIDPTNPLYLDESCTGDTIDWEFGLTTPVKGTLSTSTFAEKDLKETKTSMTYVPKEDPNCKLKDGLDNNVKSRKKKISEFKSIDPDEIIDPATLNYESVSDQDDDNASEDSDCSSDSLQPYDLSDDDNDLKTKFSQLVDVAGALRKSDDADGVERALDVVEKLVRAFT
;
A
#
# COMPACT_ATOMS: atom_id res chain seq x y z
N MET A 1 -39.51 -35.62 -5.14
CA MET A 1 -39.52 -34.18 -5.48
C MET A 1 -38.19 -33.72 -6.08
N GLU A 2 -37.04 -34.21 -5.59
CA GLU A 2 -35.70 -33.86 -6.10
C GLU A 2 -35.38 -34.38 -7.53
N GLY A 3 -36.03 -35.46 -7.97
CA GLY A 3 -35.90 -35.95 -9.34
C GLY A 3 -36.61 -35.09 -10.40
N ASP A 4 -37.67 -34.38 -10.01
CA ASP A 4 -38.49 -33.58 -10.93
C ASP A 4 -37.88 -32.16 -11.11
N SER A 5 -37.30 -31.60 -10.04
CA SER A 5 -36.54 -30.35 -10.10
C SER A 5 -35.27 -30.48 -10.95
N ASN A 6 -34.52 -31.57 -10.80
CA ASN A 6 -33.33 -31.84 -11.61
C ASN A 6 -33.66 -32.08 -13.09
N ARG A 7 -34.80 -32.71 -13.38
CA ARG A 7 -35.28 -32.89 -14.75
C ARG A 7 -35.64 -31.55 -15.40
N ARG A 8 -36.42 -30.72 -14.70
CA ARG A 8 -36.78 -29.38 -15.17
C ARG A 8 -35.54 -28.50 -15.41
N ARG A 9 -34.54 -28.57 -14.53
CA ARG A 9 -33.26 -27.85 -14.71
C ARG A 9 -32.54 -28.25 -16.00
N ARG A 10 -32.42 -29.56 -16.27
CA ARG A 10 -31.79 -30.07 -17.51
C ARG A 10 -32.57 -29.67 -18.77
N GLU A 11 -33.89 -29.64 -18.69
CA GLU A 11 -34.74 -29.19 -19.80
C GLU A 11 -34.52 -27.70 -20.12
N VAL A 12 -34.38 -26.84 -19.08
CA VAL A 12 -34.05 -25.42 -19.27
C VAL A 12 -32.63 -25.24 -19.80
N GLU A 13 -31.64 -25.97 -19.27
CA GLU A 13 -30.26 -25.93 -19.76
C GLU A 13 -30.17 -26.31 -21.26
N THR A 14 -30.93 -27.31 -21.69
CA THR A 14 -30.99 -27.71 -23.11
C THR A 14 -31.55 -26.60 -23.98
N ARG A 15 -32.67 -25.97 -23.57
CA ARG A 15 -33.27 -24.85 -24.30
C ARG A 15 -32.36 -23.62 -24.36
N VAL A 16 -31.62 -23.35 -23.29
CA VAL A 16 -30.61 -22.28 -23.27
C VAL A 16 -29.52 -22.56 -24.30
N LEU A 17 -29.02 -23.78 -24.38
CA LEU A 17 -27.99 -24.15 -25.35
C LEU A 17 -28.49 -24.12 -26.79
N GLU A 18 -29.72 -24.58 -27.04
CA GLU A 18 -30.37 -24.43 -28.35
C GLU A 18 -30.46 -22.95 -28.73
N LYS A 19 -30.89 -22.09 -27.81
CA LYS A 19 -31.00 -20.65 -28.06
C LYS A 19 -29.65 -19.99 -28.31
N VAL A 20 -28.62 -20.34 -27.53
CA VAL A 20 -27.24 -19.88 -27.76
C VAL A 20 -26.75 -20.36 -29.13
N GLY A 21 -27.08 -21.59 -29.53
CA GLY A 21 -26.79 -22.13 -30.86
C GLY A 21 -27.44 -21.32 -31.99
N GLU A 22 -28.73 -21.00 -31.88
CA GLU A 22 -29.45 -20.14 -32.83
C GLU A 22 -28.81 -18.76 -32.97
N VAL A 23 -28.46 -18.14 -31.84
CA VAL A 23 -27.80 -16.82 -31.84
C VAL A 23 -26.43 -16.91 -32.48
N THR A 24 -25.68 -17.98 -32.20
CA THR A 24 -24.36 -18.22 -32.80
C THR A 24 -24.45 -18.32 -34.32
N THR A 25 -25.42 -19.10 -34.84
CA THR A 25 -25.59 -19.25 -36.30
C THR A 25 -26.08 -17.97 -36.94
N ALA A 26 -26.93 -17.19 -36.27
CA ALA A 26 -27.36 -15.87 -36.73
C ALA A 26 -26.19 -14.88 -36.81
N ILE A 27 -25.31 -14.83 -35.81
CA ILE A 27 -24.12 -13.97 -35.82
C ILE A 27 -23.18 -14.36 -36.97
N LYS A 28 -22.91 -15.66 -37.15
CA LYS A 28 -22.00 -16.14 -38.21
C LYS A 28 -22.54 -15.95 -39.63
N SER A 29 -23.86 -15.86 -39.80
CA SER A 29 -24.50 -15.63 -41.10
C SER A 29 -24.89 -14.17 -41.33
N ALA A 30 -24.65 -13.28 -40.35
CA ALA A 30 -24.99 -11.88 -40.44
C ALA A 30 -24.17 -11.17 -41.53
N LYS A 31 -24.84 -10.25 -42.23
CA LYS A 31 -24.22 -9.34 -43.20
C LYS A 31 -24.28 -7.88 -42.76
N HIS A 32 -25.11 -7.58 -41.76
CA HIS A 32 -25.32 -6.24 -41.23
C HIS A 32 -25.29 -6.25 -39.70
N VAL A 33 -24.78 -5.17 -39.10
CA VAL A 33 -24.62 -5.03 -37.65
C VAL A 33 -25.96 -5.16 -36.91
N ASP A 34 -27.04 -4.65 -37.49
CA ASP A 34 -28.38 -4.74 -36.89
C ASP A 34 -28.86 -6.18 -36.71
N GLN A 35 -28.45 -7.11 -37.58
CA GLN A 35 -28.80 -8.53 -37.44
C GLN A 35 -28.09 -9.14 -36.23
N VAL A 36 -26.84 -8.76 -35.99
CA VAL A 36 -26.07 -9.18 -34.80
C VAL A 36 -26.70 -8.60 -33.54
N ILE A 37 -27.10 -7.33 -33.57
CA ILE A 37 -27.79 -6.67 -32.45
C ILE A 37 -29.14 -7.35 -32.17
N CYS A 38 -29.95 -7.66 -33.18
CA CYS A 38 -31.22 -8.38 -33.01
C CYS A 38 -31.02 -9.79 -32.44
N ALA A 39 -30.03 -10.53 -32.95
CA ALA A 39 -29.72 -11.87 -32.46
C ALA A 39 -29.34 -11.85 -30.98
N LEU A 40 -28.42 -10.96 -30.59
CA LEU A 40 -28.00 -10.81 -29.20
C LEU A 40 -29.13 -10.29 -28.31
N HIS A 41 -29.94 -9.34 -28.79
CA HIS A 41 -31.11 -8.82 -28.06
C HIS A 41 -32.11 -9.94 -27.77
N SER A 42 -32.34 -10.85 -28.73
CA SER A 42 -33.27 -11.98 -28.56
C SER A 42 -32.91 -12.89 -27.38
N LEU A 43 -31.62 -13.06 -27.10
CA LEU A 43 -31.14 -13.80 -25.94
C LEU A 43 -31.14 -12.92 -24.68
N ALA A 44 -30.70 -11.68 -24.80
CA ALA A 44 -30.63 -10.75 -23.68
C ALA A 44 -32.02 -10.50 -23.05
N SER A 45 -33.08 -10.40 -23.86
CA SER A 45 -34.47 -10.25 -23.37
C SER A 45 -34.97 -11.45 -22.55
N LEU A 46 -34.39 -12.64 -22.78
CA LEU A 46 -34.73 -13.84 -22.02
C LEU A 46 -34.02 -13.89 -20.65
N LEU A 47 -32.85 -13.25 -20.53
CA LEU A 47 -32.00 -13.30 -19.33
C LEU A 47 -32.14 -12.05 -18.45
N PHE A 48 -32.44 -10.89 -19.03
CA PHE A 48 -32.41 -9.60 -18.34
C PHE A 48 -33.72 -8.81 -18.53
N PRO A 49 -34.10 -7.96 -17.55
CA PRO A 49 -35.22 -7.03 -17.71
C PRO A 49 -34.80 -5.86 -18.61
N LEU A 50 -34.91 -6.03 -19.92
CA LEU A 50 -34.56 -5.02 -20.92
C LEU A 50 -35.78 -4.24 -21.39
N ASP A 51 -35.59 -2.93 -21.56
CA ASP A 51 -36.54 -2.08 -22.27
C ASP A 51 -36.16 -2.01 -23.74
N SER A 52 -36.84 -2.79 -24.57
CA SER A 52 -36.63 -2.85 -26.02
C SER A 52 -36.84 -1.52 -26.73
N SER A 53 -37.51 -0.54 -26.09
CA SER A 53 -37.66 0.80 -26.65
C SER A 53 -36.32 1.55 -26.75
N LEU A 54 -35.37 1.26 -25.86
CA LEU A 54 -34.04 1.90 -25.83
C LEU A 54 -33.17 1.55 -27.06
N LEU A 55 -33.51 0.46 -27.76
CA LEU A 55 -32.83 0.00 -28.96
C LEU A 55 -33.63 0.33 -30.24
N SER A 56 -34.93 0.59 -30.10
CA SER A 56 -35.83 0.85 -31.23
C SER A 56 -35.46 2.12 -32.02
N GLY A 57 -34.87 3.14 -31.38
CA GLY A 57 -34.44 4.36 -32.08
C GLY A 57 -33.16 4.19 -32.92
N ILE A 58 -32.43 3.09 -32.70
CA ILE A 58 -31.05 2.88 -33.18
C ILE A 58 -31.01 1.98 -34.41
N LEU A 59 -31.96 1.04 -34.51
CA LEU A 59 -32.03 0.04 -35.57
C LEU A 59 -32.77 0.56 -36.81
N ASP A 60 -32.51 -0.03 -37.97
CA ASP A 60 -33.32 0.18 -39.16
C ASP A 60 -34.78 -0.30 -38.97
N GLN A 61 -35.71 0.32 -39.70
CA GLN A 61 -37.16 0.17 -39.47
C GLN A 61 -37.65 -1.28 -39.49
N HIS A 62 -37.04 -2.15 -40.32
CA HIS A 62 -37.39 -3.57 -40.40
C HIS A 62 -37.00 -4.34 -39.11
N TYR A 63 -35.89 -3.99 -38.47
CA TYR A 63 -35.39 -4.68 -37.28
C TYR A 63 -36.05 -4.18 -35.98
N ARG A 64 -36.66 -3.00 -36.02
CA ARG A 64 -37.42 -2.43 -34.89
C ARG A 64 -38.63 -3.29 -34.51
N GLU A 65 -39.38 -3.76 -35.52
CA GLU A 65 -40.57 -4.58 -35.28
C GLU A 65 -40.20 -5.93 -34.68
N GLU A 66 -39.08 -6.51 -35.12
CA GLU A 66 -38.56 -7.78 -34.57
C GLU A 66 -38.17 -7.63 -33.09
N VAL A 67 -37.43 -6.57 -32.75
CA VAL A 67 -37.03 -6.26 -31.36
C VAL A 67 -38.20 -5.98 -30.44
N LEU A 68 -39.24 -5.29 -30.92
CA LEU A 68 -40.45 -4.98 -30.15
C LEU A 68 -41.42 -6.16 -30.03
N SER A 69 -41.37 -7.11 -30.96
CA SER A 69 -42.25 -8.29 -30.97
C SER A 69 -41.84 -9.40 -29.98
N ILE A 70 -40.62 -9.33 -29.44
CA ILE A 70 -40.09 -10.36 -28.52
C ILE A 70 -40.86 -10.33 -27.20
N LYS A 71 -41.54 -11.44 -26.90
CA LYS A 71 -42.28 -11.58 -25.65
C LYS A 71 -41.32 -11.80 -24.47
N ALA A 72 -41.29 -10.84 -23.55
CA ALA A 72 -40.51 -10.97 -22.33
C ALA A 72 -41.05 -12.12 -21.44
N PRO A 73 -40.19 -13.03 -20.95
CA PRO A 73 -40.60 -14.09 -20.04
C PRO A 73 -40.99 -13.53 -18.66
N SER A 74 -41.70 -14.33 -17.87
CA SER A 74 -42.01 -13.97 -16.48
C SER A 74 -40.73 -13.88 -15.63
N ALA A 75 -40.77 -13.19 -14.49
CA ALA A 75 -39.59 -13.02 -13.64
C ALA A 75 -38.98 -14.35 -13.15
N ASN A 76 -39.83 -15.34 -12.84
CA ASN A 76 -39.39 -16.65 -12.39
C ASN A 76 -38.73 -17.45 -13.53
N GLU A 77 -39.34 -17.44 -14.72
CA GLU A 77 -38.76 -18.08 -15.90
C GLU A 77 -37.42 -17.43 -16.27
N ARG A 78 -37.32 -16.09 -16.22
CA ARG A 78 -36.07 -15.37 -16.43
C ARG A 78 -34.99 -15.83 -15.45
N GLY A 79 -35.34 -16.00 -14.17
CA GLY A 79 -34.43 -16.53 -13.14
C GLY A 79 -33.92 -17.94 -13.46
N ASP A 80 -34.82 -18.85 -13.87
CA ASP A 80 -34.47 -20.22 -14.28
C ASP A 80 -33.50 -20.21 -15.48
N TRP A 81 -33.79 -19.38 -16.49
CA TRP A 81 -32.93 -19.21 -17.67
C TRP A 81 -31.56 -18.62 -17.31
N TRP A 82 -31.53 -17.59 -16.47
CA TRP A 82 -30.29 -16.94 -16.02
C TRP A 82 -29.38 -17.92 -15.27
N GLN A 83 -29.94 -18.70 -14.34
CA GLN A 83 -29.17 -19.71 -13.60
C GLN A 83 -28.63 -20.79 -14.53
N ALA A 84 -29.46 -21.33 -15.42
CA ALA A 84 -29.05 -22.34 -16.40
C ALA A 84 -27.98 -21.81 -17.37
N PHE A 85 -28.04 -20.54 -17.75
CA PHE A 85 -27.08 -19.90 -18.65
C PHE A 85 -25.69 -19.73 -18.04
N TYR A 86 -25.59 -19.19 -16.82
CA TYR A 86 -24.30 -18.91 -16.18
C TYR A 86 -23.70 -20.11 -15.44
N ARG A 87 -24.52 -20.98 -14.86
CA ARG A 87 -24.03 -22.21 -14.19
C ARG A 87 -23.84 -23.37 -15.15
N GLY A 88 -24.41 -23.29 -16.35
CA GLY A 88 -24.21 -24.24 -17.45
C GLY A 88 -23.15 -23.77 -18.46
N PRO A 89 -22.96 -24.51 -19.57
CA PRO A 89 -22.01 -24.15 -20.61
C PRO A 89 -22.49 -23.03 -21.55
N GLY A 90 -23.68 -22.49 -21.33
CA GLY A 90 -24.29 -21.46 -22.19
C GLY A 90 -23.47 -20.17 -22.22
N PHE A 91 -23.13 -19.62 -21.05
CA PHE A 91 -22.32 -18.40 -20.97
C PHE A 91 -20.93 -18.58 -21.54
N SER A 92 -20.20 -19.64 -21.18
CA SER A 92 -18.84 -19.85 -21.68
C SER A 92 -18.80 -20.04 -23.21
N THR A 93 -19.83 -20.68 -23.79
CA THR A 93 -19.97 -20.80 -25.24
C THR A 93 -20.25 -19.46 -25.89
N LEU A 94 -21.22 -18.70 -25.38
CA LEU A 94 -21.57 -17.37 -25.91
C LEU A 94 -20.41 -16.39 -25.77
N ALA A 95 -19.76 -16.33 -24.60
CA ALA A 95 -18.66 -15.43 -24.32
C ALA A 95 -17.48 -15.62 -25.28
N ARG A 96 -17.18 -16.87 -25.68
CA ARG A 96 -16.18 -17.15 -26.73
C ARG A 96 -16.55 -16.48 -28.05
N ILE A 97 -17.81 -16.55 -28.47
CA ILE A 97 -18.29 -15.91 -29.71
C ILE A 97 -18.29 -14.39 -29.57
N LEU A 98 -18.73 -13.87 -28.42
CA LEU A 98 -18.72 -12.43 -28.15
C LEU A 98 -17.30 -11.85 -28.18
N LEU A 99 -16.33 -12.57 -27.61
CA LEU A 99 -14.95 -12.12 -27.51
C LEU A 99 -14.14 -12.36 -28.79
N LEU A 100 -14.42 -13.41 -29.56
CA LEU A 100 -13.67 -13.74 -30.77
C LEU A 100 -14.31 -13.19 -32.04
N ASP A 101 -15.58 -13.49 -32.26
CA ASP A 101 -16.27 -13.18 -33.52
C ASP A 101 -16.84 -11.74 -33.45
N VAL A 102 -17.63 -11.44 -32.42
CA VAL A 102 -18.30 -10.14 -32.31
C VAL A 102 -17.31 -9.00 -32.04
N ALA A 103 -16.33 -9.21 -31.15
CA ALA A 103 -15.33 -8.18 -30.85
C ALA A 103 -14.46 -7.82 -32.07
N SER A 104 -14.10 -8.81 -32.89
CA SER A 104 -13.24 -8.61 -34.06
C SER A 104 -14.00 -8.02 -35.24
N ASP A 105 -15.18 -8.56 -35.57
CA ASP A 105 -15.83 -8.27 -36.85
C ASP A 105 -16.93 -7.21 -36.76
N TRP A 106 -17.54 -7.02 -35.58
CA TRP A 106 -18.80 -6.28 -35.46
C TRP A 106 -18.78 -5.14 -34.44
N LEU A 107 -18.02 -5.26 -33.36
CA LEU A 107 -18.11 -4.38 -32.20
C LEU A 107 -17.76 -2.92 -32.52
N ALA A 108 -16.87 -2.68 -33.48
CA ALA A 108 -16.55 -1.33 -33.96
C ALA A 108 -17.76 -0.60 -34.60
N CYS A 109 -18.71 -1.36 -35.12
CA CYS A 109 -19.93 -0.86 -35.75
C CYS A 109 -21.09 -0.69 -34.76
N PHE A 110 -20.93 -1.10 -33.49
CA PHE A 110 -22.02 -1.03 -32.51
C PHE A 110 -22.21 0.41 -32.01
N PRO A 111 -23.45 0.94 -32.05
CA PRO A 111 -23.80 2.13 -31.31
C PRO A 111 -23.57 1.93 -29.81
N LEU A 112 -23.18 2.98 -29.08
CA LEU A 112 -22.82 2.90 -27.66
C LEU A 112 -23.92 2.26 -26.80
N SER A 113 -25.19 2.61 -27.05
CA SER A 113 -26.32 2.02 -26.33
C SER A 113 -26.50 0.54 -26.65
N ALA A 114 -26.35 0.14 -27.92
CA ALA A 114 -26.43 -1.27 -28.32
C ALA A 114 -25.30 -2.08 -27.66
N ARG A 115 -24.06 -1.55 -27.65
CA ARG A 115 -22.96 -2.18 -26.92
C ARG A 115 -23.28 -2.35 -25.45
N LYS A 116 -23.81 -1.32 -24.78
CA LYS A 116 -24.15 -1.39 -23.36
C LYS A 116 -25.24 -2.43 -23.05
N TYR A 117 -26.36 -2.38 -23.77
CA TYR A 117 -27.56 -3.15 -23.41
C TYR A 117 -27.64 -4.53 -24.05
N VAL A 118 -26.85 -4.79 -25.09
CA VAL A 118 -26.94 -6.01 -25.90
C VAL A 118 -25.61 -6.78 -25.94
N TYR A 119 -24.50 -6.16 -25.55
CA TYR A 119 -23.19 -6.83 -25.49
C TYR A 119 -22.64 -6.87 -24.05
N ASP A 120 -22.41 -5.70 -23.44
CA ASP A 120 -21.78 -5.58 -22.12
C ASP A 120 -22.63 -6.21 -21.01
N ILE A 121 -23.95 -6.24 -21.17
CA ILE A 121 -24.90 -6.78 -20.18
C ILE A 121 -24.62 -8.23 -19.80
N PHE A 122 -24.12 -9.05 -20.73
CA PHE A 122 -23.77 -10.45 -20.47
C PHE A 122 -22.55 -10.62 -19.56
N PHE A 123 -21.74 -9.57 -19.41
CA PHE A 123 -20.58 -9.57 -18.53
C PHE A 123 -20.84 -8.79 -17.23
N VAL A 124 -21.67 -7.73 -17.28
CA VAL A 124 -21.96 -6.87 -16.12
C VAL A 124 -23.01 -7.47 -15.19
N ASN A 125 -24.05 -8.11 -15.74
CA ASN A 125 -25.18 -8.65 -14.95
C ASN A 125 -25.06 -10.17 -14.69
N GLY A 126 -23.89 -10.76 -14.92
CA GLY A 126 -23.58 -12.16 -14.61
C GLY A 126 -22.89 -12.32 -13.25
N PRO A 127 -22.74 -13.56 -12.73
CA PRO A 127 -21.89 -13.80 -11.57
C PRO A 127 -20.45 -13.41 -11.88
N ALA A 128 -19.89 -12.51 -11.06
CA ALA A 128 -18.59 -11.91 -11.35
C ALA A 128 -17.47 -12.97 -11.34
N ALA A 129 -17.59 -14.01 -10.52
CA ALA A 129 -16.63 -15.11 -10.48
C ALA A 129 -16.59 -15.92 -11.79
N GLU A 130 -17.75 -16.17 -12.42
CA GLU A 130 -17.84 -16.91 -13.69
C GLU A 130 -17.38 -16.04 -14.88
N VAL A 131 -17.73 -14.75 -14.85
CA VAL A 131 -17.31 -13.76 -15.85
C VAL A 131 -15.79 -13.65 -15.88
N VAL A 132 -15.14 -13.48 -14.72
CA VAL A 132 -13.68 -13.37 -14.58
C VAL A 132 -12.95 -14.62 -15.08
N GLN A 133 -13.45 -15.81 -14.72
CA GLN A 133 -12.87 -17.08 -15.18
C GLN A 133 -12.88 -17.21 -16.71
N THR A 134 -13.92 -16.66 -17.34
CA THR A 134 -14.07 -16.72 -18.80
C THR A 134 -13.29 -15.61 -19.49
N LEU A 135 -13.27 -14.39 -18.93
CA LEU A 135 -12.70 -13.20 -19.57
C LEU A 135 -11.17 -13.14 -19.50
N ILE A 136 -10.58 -13.42 -18.34
CA ILE A 136 -9.13 -13.23 -18.12
C ILE A 136 -8.23 -14.07 -19.04
N PRO A 137 -8.58 -15.32 -19.40
CA PRO A 137 -7.80 -16.09 -20.38
C PRO A 137 -7.62 -15.37 -21.73
N PHE A 138 -8.54 -14.49 -22.12
CA PHE A 138 -8.48 -13.75 -23.39
C PHE A 138 -7.51 -12.56 -23.37
N LEU A 139 -6.97 -12.17 -22.20
CA LEU A 139 -5.95 -11.11 -22.12
C LEU A 139 -4.61 -11.51 -22.76
N GLN A 140 -4.31 -12.81 -22.81
CA GLN A 140 -3.06 -13.36 -23.35
C GLN A 140 -3.29 -14.36 -24.47
N GLN A 141 -4.45 -14.33 -25.13
CA GLN A 141 -4.73 -15.29 -26.18
C GLN A 141 -3.74 -15.14 -27.34
N ASP A 142 -3.09 -16.25 -27.71
CA ASP A 142 -2.25 -16.34 -28.90
C ASP A 142 -3.11 -16.29 -30.16
N GLY A 143 -2.65 -15.55 -31.17
CA GLY A 143 -3.40 -15.36 -32.41
C GLY A 143 -3.64 -16.66 -33.15
N SER A 144 -4.89 -16.89 -33.55
CA SER A 144 -5.24 -17.86 -34.59
C SER A 144 -5.44 -17.14 -35.92
N ASP A 145 -5.11 -17.80 -37.03
CA ASP A 145 -5.28 -17.24 -38.38
C ASP A 145 -6.69 -16.66 -38.58
N GLY A 146 -6.74 -15.36 -38.92
CA GLY A 146 -7.97 -14.65 -39.30
C GLY A 146 -8.67 -13.82 -38.21
N ILE A 147 -8.22 -13.84 -36.94
CA ILE A 147 -8.84 -13.06 -35.85
C ILE A 147 -8.03 -11.79 -35.58
N ASP A 148 -8.70 -10.63 -35.45
CA ASP A 148 -8.05 -9.40 -34.97
C ASP A 148 -7.80 -9.49 -33.45
N VAL A 149 -6.67 -10.12 -33.12
CA VAL A 149 -6.20 -10.28 -31.74
C VAL A 149 -6.14 -8.95 -30.98
N ASN A 150 -5.87 -7.84 -31.66
CA ASN A 150 -5.81 -6.54 -31.00
C ASN A 150 -7.19 -6.05 -30.56
N ALA A 151 -8.21 -6.25 -31.40
CA ALA A 151 -9.60 -5.96 -31.06
C ALA A 151 -10.09 -6.84 -29.89
N VAL A 152 -9.77 -8.14 -29.92
CA VAL A 152 -10.07 -9.07 -28.82
C VAL A 152 -9.44 -8.62 -27.51
N HIS A 153 -8.13 -8.37 -27.50
CA HIS A 153 -7.42 -7.94 -26.30
C HIS A 153 -7.91 -6.58 -25.79
N SER A 154 -8.12 -5.60 -26.68
CA SER A 154 -8.58 -4.26 -26.29
C SER A 154 -9.99 -4.29 -25.70
N ASN A 155 -10.89 -5.08 -26.30
CA ASN A 155 -12.22 -5.26 -25.76
C ASN A 155 -12.20 -6.04 -24.44
N THR A 156 -11.33 -7.05 -24.30
CA THR A 156 -11.15 -7.79 -23.05
C THR A 156 -10.65 -6.87 -21.94
N GLU A 157 -9.63 -6.05 -22.20
CA GLU A 157 -9.11 -5.04 -21.27
C GLU A 157 -10.24 -4.07 -20.84
N ARG A 158 -11.04 -3.57 -21.80
CA ARG A 158 -12.20 -2.72 -21.51
C ARG A 158 -13.24 -3.42 -20.63
N LEU A 159 -13.59 -4.66 -20.92
CA LEU A 159 -14.55 -5.44 -20.14
C LEU A 159 -14.02 -5.73 -18.73
N VAL A 160 -12.72 -5.98 -18.57
CA VAL A 160 -12.11 -6.17 -17.25
C VAL A 160 -12.26 -4.90 -16.41
N VAL A 161 -11.97 -3.72 -16.98
CA VAL A 161 -12.19 -2.45 -16.28
C VAL A 161 -13.66 -2.26 -15.93
N LEU A 162 -14.56 -2.46 -16.90
CA LEU A 162 -16.00 -2.31 -16.71
C LEU A 162 -16.51 -3.23 -15.59
N CYS A 163 -16.20 -4.53 -15.65
CA CYS A 163 -16.73 -5.51 -14.70
C CYS A 163 -16.06 -5.38 -13.32
N LEU A 164 -14.73 -5.30 -13.25
CA LEU A 164 -14.01 -5.36 -11.98
C LEU A 164 -13.86 -4.02 -11.29
N ILE A 165 -13.65 -2.94 -12.05
CA ILE A 165 -13.37 -1.62 -11.47
C ILE A 165 -14.65 -0.78 -11.42
N GLU A 166 -15.34 -0.59 -12.55
CA GLU A 166 -16.50 0.32 -12.61
C GLU A 166 -17.75 -0.27 -11.93
N ASN A 167 -17.92 -1.60 -11.95
CA ASN A 167 -19.07 -2.29 -11.36
C ASN A 167 -18.74 -3.02 -10.04
N ASN A 168 -17.61 -2.70 -9.40
CA ASN A 168 -17.19 -3.34 -8.14
C ASN A 168 -17.16 -4.89 -8.20
N GLY A 169 -16.73 -5.46 -9.34
CA GLY A 169 -16.80 -6.91 -9.54
C GLY A 169 -15.98 -7.70 -8.52
N VAL A 170 -14.88 -7.17 -7.98
CA VAL A 170 -14.08 -7.88 -6.96
C VAL A 170 -14.84 -7.98 -5.63
N LEU A 171 -15.56 -6.91 -5.25
CA LEU A 171 -16.48 -6.93 -4.11
C LEU A 171 -17.58 -7.96 -4.30
N GLN A 172 -18.17 -8.04 -5.51
CA GLN A 172 -19.21 -9.02 -5.82
C GLN A 172 -18.68 -10.46 -5.68
N ILE A 173 -17.48 -10.75 -6.22
CA ILE A 173 -16.82 -12.06 -6.07
C ILE A 173 -16.63 -12.41 -4.60
N ALA A 174 -16.10 -11.48 -3.80
CA ALA A 174 -15.92 -11.71 -2.37
C ALA A 174 -17.27 -12.02 -1.70
N GLY A 175 -18.32 -11.28 -2.06
CA GLY A 175 -19.68 -11.49 -1.59
C GLY A 175 -20.26 -12.86 -1.98
N GLU A 176 -20.01 -13.35 -3.21
CA GLU A 176 -20.43 -14.67 -3.67
C GLU A 176 -19.84 -15.79 -2.81
N PHE A 177 -18.55 -15.69 -2.46
CA PHE A 177 -17.90 -16.67 -1.59
C PHE A 177 -18.46 -16.66 -0.17
N GLY A 178 -18.76 -15.49 0.41
CA GLY A 178 -19.35 -15.39 1.75
C GLY A 178 -20.76 -16.00 1.88
N ILE A 179 -21.53 -16.09 0.79
CA ILE A 179 -22.83 -16.76 0.79
C ILE A 179 -22.65 -18.28 0.67
N SER A 180 -21.68 -18.74 -0.11
CA SER A 180 -21.45 -20.16 -0.41
C SER A 180 -20.90 -20.98 0.77
N CYS A 181 -20.18 -20.36 1.71
CA CYS A 181 -19.62 -21.05 2.88
C CYS A 181 -20.67 -21.41 3.95
N GLN A 182 -21.95 -21.09 3.76
CA GLN A 182 -23.02 -21.38 4.72
C GLN A 182 -23.63 -22.79 4.56
N SER A 183 -23.17 -23.61 3.60
CA SER A 183 -23.72 -24.95 3.33
C SER A 183 -22.71 -26.09 3.52
N GLU A 184 -22.95 -26.92 4.53
CA GLU A 184 -22.39 -28.24 4.91
C GLU A 184 -21.03 -28.71 4.34
N ASP A 185 -20.02 -28.70 5.24
CA ASP A 185 -18.80 -29.49 5.51
C ASP A 185 -18.15 -30.48 4.49
N SER A 186 -18.78 -30.87 3.38
CA SER A 186 -18.14 -31.75 2.38
C SER A 186 -17.64 -31.02 1.12
N ALA A 187 -18.02 -29.74 0.97
CA ALA A 187 -17.67 -28.92 -0.18
C ALA A 187 -16.45 -27.99 0.05
N ASP A 188 -15.88 -27.98 1.25
CA ASP A 188 -14.92 -26.98 1.72
C ASP A 188 -13.61 -26.95 0.89
N ASP A 189 -13.06 -28.11 0.52
CA ASP A 189 -11.80 -28.16 -0.26
C ASP A 189 -11.98 -27.71 -1.72
N CYS A 190 -13.10 -28.06 -2.36
CA CYS A 190 -13.39 -27.62 -3.74
C CYS A 190 -13.65 -26.11 -3.79
N HIS A 191 -14.34 -25.57 -2.78
CA HIS A 191 -14.57 -24.13 -2.65
C HIS A 191 -13.26 -23.37 -2.42
N LYS A 192 -12.37 -23.86 -1.55
CA LYS A 192 -11.03 -23.29 -1.34
C LYS A 192 -10.18 -23.28 -2.62
N GLN A 193 -10.20 -24.37 -3.39
CA GLN A 193 -9.50 -24.44 -4.67
C GLN A 193 -10.05 -23.43 -5.69
N THR A 194 -11.38 -23.31 -5.77
CA THR A 194 -12.05 -22.37 -6.67
C THR A 194 -11.75 -20.92 -6.30
N LEU A 195 -11.81 -20.60 -5.00
CA LEU A 195 -11.46 -19.31 -4.43
C LEU A 195 -9.99 -18.95 -4.74
N SER A 196 -9.06 -19.86 -4.47
CA SER A 196 -7.64 -19.66 -4.74
C SER A 196 -7.35 -19.47 -6.24
N ARG A 197 -8.04 -20.22 -7.11
CA ARG A 197 -7.93 -20.08 -8.57
C ARG A 197 -8.44 -18.72 -9.05
N ILE A 198 -9.61 -18.28 -8.59
CA ILE A 198 -10.18 -16.99 -8.98
C ILE A 198 -9.31 -15.84 -8.44
N ALA A 199 -8.82 -15.95 -7.20
CA ALA A 199 -7.89 -14.97 -6.65
C ALA A 199 -6.61 -14.87 -7.49
N GLN A 200 -6.11 -16.00 -7.99
CA GLN A 200 -4.94 -16.02 -8.88
C GLN A 200 -5.23 -15.34 -10.21
N LEU A 201 -6.39 -15.59 -10.80
CA LEU A 201 -6.79 -14.94 -12.05
C LEU A 201 -6.88 -13.42 -11.88
N VAL A 202 -7.62 -12.94 -10.87
CA VAL A 202 -7.80 -11.51 -10.60
C VAL A 202 -6.47 -10.83 -10.33
N ALA A 203 -5.64 -11.39 -9.44
CA ALA A 203 -4.36 -10.77 -9.12
C ALA A 203 -3.37 -10.78 -10.30
N SER A 204 -3.53 -11.69 -11.27
CA SER A 204 -2.68 -11.75 -12.48
C SER A 204 -3.04 -10.73 -13.55
N ILE A 205 -4.13 -9.98 -13.43
CA ILE A 205 -4.60 -9.07 -14.49
C ILE A 205 -3.53 -8.05 -14.90
N PRO A 206 -2.83 -7.34 -13.98
CA PRO A 206 -1.81 -6.38 -14.37
C PRO A 206 -0.64 -7.01 -15.13
N ASP A 207 -0.30 -8.26 -14.79
CA ASP A 207 0.77 -9.01 -15.47
C ASP A 207 0.38 -9.40 -16.91
N LYS A 208 -0.93 -9.45 -17.18
CA LYS A 208 -1.52 -9.85 -18.46
C LYS A 208 -1.95 -8.66 -19.32
N ALA A 209 -2.03 -7.46 -18.74
CA ALA A 209 -2.40 -6.25 -19.45
C ALA A 209 -1.28 -5.82 -20.40
N ARG A 210 -1.63 -5.37 -21.60
CA ARG A 210 -0.63 -4.91 -22.58
C ARG A 210 -0.14 -3.50 -22.24
N LEU A 211 0.96 -3.10 -22.87
CA LEU A 211 1.49 -1.72 -22.77
C LEU A 211 0.47 -0.63 -23.20
N ARG A 212 -0.50 -0.98 -24.06
CA ARG A 212 -1.57 -0.07 -24.52
C ARG A 212 -2.88 -0.21 -23.72
N ALA A 213 -2.88 -1.02 -22.66
CA ALA A 213 -4.06 -1.21 -21.83
C ALA A 213 -4.43 0.10 -21.11
N PRO A 214 -5.70 0.24 -20.67
CA PRO A 214 -6.10 1.36 -19.83
C PRO A 214 -5.22 1.49 -18.58
N THR A 215 -4.92 2.73 -18.17
CA THR A 215 -4.10 3.01 -16.97
C THR A 215 -4.69 2.40 -15.70
N SER A 216 -6.00 2.17 -15.66
CA SER A 216 -6.71 1.45 -14.59
C SER A 216 -6.24 0.00 -14.41
N LEU A 217 -5.63 -0.61 -15.43
CA LEU A 217 -5.05 -1.96 -15.37
C LEU A 217 -3.55 -1.97 -15.04
N SER A 218 -2.91 -0.81 -14.87
CA SER A 218 -1.55 -0.75 -14.31
C SER A 218 -1.53 -1.39 -12.93
N SER A 219 -0.42 -2.04 -12.56
CA SER A 219 -0.29 -2.74 -11.27
C SER A 219 -0.68 -1.85 -10.10
N HIS A 220 -0.16 -0.62 -10.05
CA HIS A 220 -0.45 0.34 -9.01
C HIS A 220 -1.94 0.74 -8.97
N SER A 221 -2.52 1.17 -10.10
CA SER A 221 -3.93 1.61 -10.11
C SER A 221 -4.89 0.46 -9.85
N PHE A 222 -4.64 -0.70 -10.44
CA PHE A 222 -5.50 -1.87 -10.30
C PHE A 222 -5.50 -2.39 -8.86
N PHE A 223 -4.32 -2.60 -8.27
CA PHE A 223 -4.23 -3.10 -6.90
C PHE A 223 -4.77 -2.13 -5.87
N LYS A 224 -4.63 -0.81 -6.09
CA LYS A 224 -5.27 0.20 -5.25
C LYS A 224 -6.80 0.06 -5.26
N GLN A 225 -7.41 -0.01 -6.45
CA GLN A 225 -8.87 -0.09 -6.59
C GLN A 225 -9.45 -1.39 -6.04
N ILE A 226 -8.84 -2.55 -6.31
CA ILE A 226 -9.35 -3.81 -5.77
C ILE A 226 -9.18 -3.89 -4.25
N THR A 227 -8.11 -3.31 -3.69
CA THR A 227 -7.92 -3.21 -2.24
C THR A 227 -9.04 -2.40 -1.60
N ILE A 228 -9.39 -1.24 -2.17
CA ILE A 228 -10.50 -0.40 -1.70
C ILE A 228 -11.82 -1.19 -1.69
N GLN A 229 -12.13 -1.89 -2.78
CA GLN A 229 -13.34 -2.72 -2.90
C GLN A 229 -13.39 -3.82 -1.85
N LEU A 230 -12.29 -4.56 -1.68
CA LEU A 230 -12.22 -5.67 -0.74
C LEU A 230 -12.34 -5.22 0.71
N LEU A 231 -11.70 -4.10 1.07
CA LEU A 231 -11.81 -3.53 2.42
C LEU A 231 -13.24 -3.06 2.72
N SER A 232 -13.90 -2.39 1.76
CA SER A 232 -15.30 -2.01 1.90
C SER A 232 -16.21 -3.24 2.06
N GLY A 233 -15.96 -4.32 1.31
CA GLY A 233 -16.72 -5.58 1.47
C GLY A 233 -16.51 -6.27 2.81
N ALA A 234 -15.28 -6.26 3.33
CA ALA A 234 -14.96 -6.81 4.63
C ALA A 234 -15.69 -6.05 5.77
N GLU A 235 -15.71 -4.71 5.69
CA GLU A 235 -16.39 -3.83 6.65
C GLU A 235 -17.93 -3.97 6.59
N GLU A 236 -18.52 -4.06 5.38
CA GLU A 236 -19.97 -4.23 5.18
C GLU A 236 -20.46 -5.58 5.73
N ARG A 237 -19.72 -6.67 5.48
CA ARG A 237 -20.12 -8.02 5.91
C ARG A 237 -20.19 -8.14 7.42
N ASP A 238 -19.25 -7.54 8.13
CA ASP A 238 -19.21 -7.60 9.58
C ASP A 238 -20.37 -6.83 10.22
N SER A 239 -20.75 -5.68 9.64
CA SER A 239 -21.98 -4.97 10.03
C SER A 239 -23.22 -5.87 9.91
N THR A 240 -23.33 -6.65 8.82
CA THR A 240 -24.48 -7.55 8.61
C THR A 240 -24.50 -8.81 9.49
N LEU A 241 -23.34 -9.26 9.96
CA LEU A 241 -23.22 -10.41 10.87
C LEU A 241 -23.45 -10.03 12.33
N SER A 242 -23.05 -8.81 12.72
CA SER A 242 -23.32 -8.26 14.06
C SER A 242 -24.83 -8.14 14.36
N ASP A 243 -25.66 -7.85 13.35
CA ASP A 243 -27.11 -7.75 13.49
C ASP A 243 -27.81 -9.12 13.59
N LYS A 244 -27.17 -10.19 13.10
CA LYS A 244 -27.69 -11.57 13.13
C LYS A 244 -26.99 -12.38 14.22
N ALA A 245 -27.12 -11.91 15.46
CA ALA A 245 -26.62 -12.57 16.66
C ALA A 245 -27.36 -13.89 16.94
N THR A 246 -27.11 -14.93 16.15
CA THR A 246 -27.40 -16.32 16.54
C THR A 246 -26.37 -17.27 15.92
N THR A 247 -25.51 -17.80 16.79
CA THR A 247 -24.93 -19.15 16.70
C THR A 247 -23.93 -19.45 15.57
N PHE A 248 -22.91 -18.62 15.39
CA PHE A 248 -21.73 -19.01 14.60
C PHE A 248 -20.47 -19.10 15.47
N ASN A 249 -19.66 -20.11 15.21
CA ASN A 249 -18.40 -20.33 15.92
C ASN A 249 -17.52 -19.07 15.81
N LYS A 250 -17.05 -18.53 16.95
CA LYS A 250 -16.18 -17.34 17.05
C LYS A 250 -14.86 -17.43 16.24
N PHE A 251 -14.57 -18.60 15.67
CA PHE A 251 -13.33 -18.93 14.95
C PHE A 251 -13.52 -19.20 13.46
N GLU A 252 -14.75 -19.22 12.95
CA GLU A 252 -14.98 -19.48 11.53
C GLU A 252 -14.77 -18.20 10.71
N ILE A 253 -13.88 -18.28 9.72
CA ILE A 253 -13.55 -17.17 8.84
C ILE A 253 -14.51 -17.22 7.65
N ASP A 254 -15.24 -16.12 7.43
CA ASP A 254 -16.16 -16.00 6.30
C ASP A 254 -15.46 -16.12 4.95
N GLY A 255 -16.16 -16.66 3.95
CA GLY A 255 -15.66 -16.80 2.58
C GLY A 255 -15.20 -15.48 1.96
N THR A 256 -15.84 -14.37 2.31
CA THR A 256 -15.44 -13.01 1.89
C THR A 256 -14.02 -12.68 2.39
N LEU A 257 -13.75 -12.94 3.66
CA LEU A 257 -12.45 -12.66 4.30
C LEU A 257 -11.38 -13.64 3.80
N LEU A 258 -11.72 -14.91 3.59
CA LEU A 258 -10.84 -15.89 2.96
C LEU A 258 -10.40 -15.44 1.57
N PHE A 259 -11.34 -14.99 0.72
CA PHE A 259 -11.00 -14.47 -0.60
C PHE A 259 -10.15 -13.21 -0.52
N THR A 260 -10.47 -12.31 0.41
CA THR A 260 -9.69 -11.08 0.63
C THR A 260 -8.25 -11.38 1.03
N GLY A 261 -8.03 -12.26 2.02
CA GLY A 261 -6.69 -12.67 2.46
C GLY A 261 -5.88 -13.36 1.36
N GLU A 262 -6.55 -14.13 0.50
CA GLU A 262 -5.96 -14.82 -0.64
C GLU A 262 -5.52 -13.84 -1.75
N ILE A 263 -6.29 -12.77 -1.99
CA ILE A 263 -5.90 -11.66 -2.86
C ILE A 263 -4.73 -10.87 -2.24
N PHE A 264 -4.81 -10.50 -0.96
CA PHE A 264 -3.75 -9.73 -0.28
C PHE A 264 -2.41 -10.48 -0.33
N SER A 265 -2.44 -11.79 -0.12
CA SER A 265 -1.27 -12.65 -0.26
C SER A 265 -0.61 -12.54 -1.64
N ARG A 266 -1.44 -12.50 -2.69
CA ARG A 266 -1.00 -12.41 -4.09
C ARG A 266 -0.50 -11.02 -4.49
N ILE A 267 -1.08 -9.96 -3.93
CA ILE A 267 -0.59 -8.59 -4.12
C ILE A 267 0.81 -8.48 -3.51
N CYS A 268 1.01 -9.02 -2.31
CA CYS A 268 2.32 -9.05 -1.65
C CYS A 268 3.36 -9.84 -2.44
N ARG A 269 2.99 -11.02 -3.00
CA ARG A 269 3.89 -11.80 -3.87
C ARG A 269 4.27 -11.09 -5.16
N ARG A 270 3.47 -10.15 -5.64
CA ARG A 270 3.76 -9.33 -6.81
C ARG A 270 4.57 -8.07 -6.49
N GLY A 271 4.97 -7.89 -5.24
CA GLY A 271 5.77 -6.74 -4.82
C GLY A 271 4.98 -5.43 -4.74
N SER A 272 3.65 -5.49 -4.62
CA SER A 272 2.78 -4.31 -4.48
C SER A 272 2.21 -4.17 -3.06
N SER A 273 2.96 -4.60 -2.05
CA SER A 273 2.57 -4.49 -0.64
C SER A 273 2.48 -3.05 -0.16
N ASP A 274 3.26 -2.14 -0.76
CA ASP A 274 3.20 -0.69 -0.56
C ASP A 274 1.83 -0.12 -0.98
N VAL A 275 1.34 -0.51 -2.15
CA VAL A 275 0.03 -0.09 -2.66
C VAL A 275 -1.10 -0.62 -1.77
N LEU A 276 -1.00 -1.90 -1.37
CA LEU A 276 -1.93 -2.53 -0.44
C LEU A 276 -2.00 -1.75 0.88
N LEU A 277 -0.84 -1.46 1.48
CA LEU A 277 -0.77 -0.80 2.78
C LEU A 277 -1.09 0.68 2.73
N SER A 278 -0.89 1.35 1.60
CA SER A 278 -1.34 2.72 1.40
C SER A 278 -2.85 2.90 1.64
N GLU A 279 -3.64 1.84 1.44
CA GLU A 279 -5.09 1.82 1.69
C GLU A 279 -5.46 1.19 3.04
N VAL A 280 -4.71 0.17 3.50
CA VAL A 280 -4.97 -0.51 4.78
C VAL A 280 -4.60 0.39 5.98
N VAL A 281 -3.41 0.98 5.99
CA VAL A 281 -2.87 1.71 7.15
C VAL A 281 -3.76 2.88 7.58
N PRO A 282 -4.23 3.76 6.66
CA PRO A 282 -5.09 4.87 7.07
C PRO A 282 -6.42 4.41 7.69
N ARG A 283 -6.97 3.26 7.25
CA ARG A 283 -8.22 2.72 7.81
C ARG A 283 -8.00 2.12 9.20
N VAL A 284 -6.92 1.35 9.38
CA VAL A 284 -6.56 0.77 10.68
C VAL A 284 -6.22 1.87 11.69
N LEU A 285 -5.43 2.87 11.31
CA LEU A 285 -5.11 4.01 12.18
C LEU A 285 -6.35 4.81 12.54
N ARG A 286 -7.26 5.07 11.60
CA ARG A 286 -8.55 5.73 11.89
C ARG A 286 -9.36 4.93 12.90
N HIS A 287 -9.37 3.61 12.77
CA HIS A 287 -10.05 2.72 13.71
C HIS A 287 -9.43 2.78 15.10
N VAL A 288 -8.10 2.64 15.22
CA VAL A 288 -7.36 2.74 16.49
C VAL A 288 -7.56 4.10 17.16
N ARG A 289 -7.47 5.20 16.41
CA ARG A 289 -7.72 6.57 16.89
C ARG A 289 -9.17 6.83 17.30
N GLY A 290 -10.11 6.03 16.80
CA GLY A 290 -11.51 6.06 17.19
C GLY A 290 -11.73 5.59 18.64
N PHE A 291 -10.79 4.84 19.22
CA PHE A 291 -10.83 4.45 20.62
C PHE A 291 -10.17 5.50 21.50
N SER A 292 -10.79 5.81 22.64
CA SER A 292 -10.12 6.57 23.69
C SER A 292 -9.02 5.71 24.29
N LEU A 293 -7.78 5.93 23.85
CA LEU A 293 -6.57 5.28 24.35
C LEU A 293 -6.27 5.75 25.80
N SER A 294 -7.13 5.39 26.75
CA SER A 294 -6.89 5.59 28.18
C SER A 294 -6.12 4.41 28.76
N SER A 295 -5.22 4.69 29.70
CA SER A 295 -4.16 3.84 30.30
C SER A 295 -4.46 2.39 30.74
N ASN A 296 -5.68 1.86 30.57
CA ASN A 296 -6.04 0.50 31.00
C ASN A 296 -6.01 -0.51 29.84
N GLU A 297 -4.88 -1.20 29.70
CA GLU A 297 -4.61 -2.22 28.68
C GLU A 297 -5.64 -3.36 28.62
N ALA A 298 -5.98 -3.97 29.77
CA ALA A 298 -6.90 -5.11 29.83
C ALA A 298 -8.29 -4.73 29.31
N ALA A 299 -8.76 -3.53 29.67
CA ALA A 299 -10.02 -3.00 29.17
C ALA A 299 -9.98 -2.77 27.65
N LEU A 300 -8.87 -2.29 27.10
CA LEU A 300 -8.78 -1.99 25.68
C LEU A 300 -8.60 -3.25 24.81
N SER A 301 -7.83 -4.25 25.26
CA SER A 301 -7.75 -5.57 24.62
C SER A 301 -9.15 -6.20 24.53
N ASP A 302 -9.91 -6.18 25.62
CA ASP A 302 -11.27 -6.72 25.65
C ASP A 302 -12.23 -5.93 24.76
N VAL A 303 -12.06 -4.61 24.67
CA VAL A 303 -12.80 -3.75 23.75
C VAL A 303 -12.47 -4.07 22.29
N PHE A 304 -11.20 -4.26 21.93
CA PHE A 304 -10.84 -4.68 20.57
C PHE A 304 -11.36 -6.08 20.24
N GLN A 305 -11.34 -7.03 21.18
CA GLN A 305 -11.88 -8.38 20.94
C GLN A 305 -13.41 -8.43 20.88
N SER A 306 -14.09 -7.41 21.40
CA SER A 306 -15.56 -7.35 21.47
C SER A 306 -16.16 -6.40 20.43
N ASN A 307 -15.36 -5.52 19.82
CA ASN A 307 -15.82 -4.59 18.81
C ASN A 307 -15.87 -5.27 17.43
N PRO A 308 -17.04 -5.26 16.74
CA PRO A 308 -17.18 -5.87 15.42
C PRO A 308 -16.16 -5.32 14.41
N GLY A 309 -15.97 -4.00 14.35
CA GLY A 309 -15.02 -3.37 13.42
C GLY A 309 -13.56 -3.77 13.64
N SER A 310 -13.20 -4.21 14.85
CA SER A 310 -11.88 -4.76 15.16
C SER A 310 -11.75 -6.24 14.75
N GLU A 311 -12.84 -7.00 14.87
CA GLU A 311 -12.90 -8.42 14.52
C GLU A 311 -12.64 -8.64 13.02
N VAL A 312 -13.04 -7.68 12.17
CA VAL A 312 -12.70 -7.66 10.73
C VAL A 312 -11.19 -7.74 10.52
N TRP A 313 -10.43 -6.88 11.18
CA TRP A 313 -8.97 -6.82 11.03
C TRP A 313 -8.29 -8.08 11.58
N LEU A 314 -8.75 -8.55 12.74
CA LEU A 314 -8.25 -9.78 13.36
C LEU A 314 -8.48 -10.99 12.46
N LYS A 315 -9.69 -11.16 11.92
CA LYS A 315 -10.03 -12.29 11.03
C LYS A 315 -9.38 -12.15 9.65
N LEU A 316 -9.25 -10.93 9.12
CA LEU A 316 -8.57 -10.68 7.85
C LEU A 316 -7.11 -11.13 7.92
N MET A 317 -6.39 -10.75 8.98
CA MET A 317 -5.00 -11.17 9.16
C MET A 317 -4.87 -12.69 9.38
N GLN A 318 -5.86 -13.33 10.00
CA GLN A 318 -5.93 -14.81 10.05
C GLN A 318 -6.21 -15.47 8.70
N ALA A 319 -6.93 -14.80 7.80
CA ALA A 319 -7.24 -15.32 6.47
C ALA A 319 -6.00 -15.36 5.55
N ILE A 320 -4.98 -14.56 5.85
CA ILE A 320 -3.71 -14.53 5.12
C ILE A 320 -2.84 -15.72 5.58
N LYS A 321 -2.88 -16.81 4.82
CA LYS A 321 -2.14 -18.04 5.13
C LYS A 321 -0.70 -18.06 4.64
N ASP A 322 -0.33 -17.14 3.74
CA ASP A 322 1.02 -17.09 3.17
C ASP A 322 1.99 -16.36 4.11
N PRO A 323 2.98 -17.05 4.73
CA PRO A 323 3.90 -16.41 5.66
C PRO A 323 4.75 -15.34 5.00
N TYR A 324 5.06 -15.48 3.70
CA TYR A 324 5.77 -14.44 2.94
C TYR A 324 4.96 -13.16 2.84
N ALA A 325 3.65 -13.26 2.63
CA ALA A 325 2.78 -12.10 2.57
C ALA A 325 2.69 -11.39 3.92
N VAL A 326 2.56 -12.14 5.02
CA VAL A 326 2.55 -11.55 6.37
C VAL A 326 3.87 -10.85 6.68
N GLU A 327 5.01 -11.43 6.29
CA GLU A 327 6.32 -10.77 6.39
C GLU A 327 6.37 -9.46 5.60
N ARG A 328 5.96 -9.47 4.32
CA ARG A 328 5.99 -8.24 3.50
C ARG A 328 5.03 -7.17 3.98
N MET A 329 3.86 -7.55 4.46
CA MET A 329 2.90 -6.62 5.06
C MET A 329 3.44 -6.03 6.35
N SER A 330 3.96 -6.84 7.27
CA SER A 330 4.51 -6.33 8.54
C SER A 330 5.74 -5.42 8.31
N GLU A 331 6.62 -5.78 7.39
CA GLU A 331 7.76 -4.92 6.99
C GLU A 331 7.28 -3.57 6.45
N GLN A 332 6.37 -3.59 5.47
CA GLN A 332 5.89 -2.35 4.85
C GLN A 332 5.07 -1.50 5.83
N LEU A 333 4.33 -2.14 6.74
CA LEU A 333 3.54 -1.47 7.75
C LEU A 333 4.43 -0.63 8.66
N LEU A 334 5.49 -1.24 9.19
CA LEU A 334 6.43 -0.57 10.08
C LEU A 334 7.06 0.67 9.42
N HIS A 335 7.49 0.54 8.16
CA HIS A 335 8.03 1.67 7.39
C HIS A 335 6.99 2.78 7.18
N GLN A 336 5.76 2.42 6.81
CA GLN A 336 4.71 3.42 6.58
C GLN A 336 4.31 4.13 7.87
N LEU A 337 4.19 3.42 9.00
CA LEU A 337 3.92 4.02 10.31
C LEU A 337 5.05 4.97 10.74
N ALA A 338 6.31 4.64 10.43
CA ALA A 338 7.45 5.51 10.70
C ALA A 338 7.43 6.77 9.82
N ILE A 339 7.09 6.64 8.53
CA ILE A 339 6.93 7.78 7.61
C ILE A 339 5.81 8.71 8.09
N GLU A 340 4.69 8.14 8.55
CA GLU A 340 3.54 8.89 9.08
C GLU A 340 3.77 9.47 10.50
N ARG A 341 4.93 9.19 11.12
CA ARG A 341 5.32 9.66 12.47
C ARG A 341 4.26 9.35 13.54
N VAL A 342 3.75 8.12 13.51
CA VAL A 342 2.76 7.59 14.46
C VAL A 342 3.36 7.53 15.87
N SER A 343 2.54 7.76 16.91
CA SER A 343 3.00 7.66 18.30
C SER A 343 3.23 6.21 18.74
N ASP A 344 4.08 5.98 19.74
CA ASP A 344 4.37 4.62 20.23
C ASP A 344 3.11 3.87 20.65
N THR A 345 2.16 4.55 21.30
CA THR A 345 0.89 3.96 21.73
C THR A 345 0.00 3.60 20.53
N GLU A 346 -0.10 4.47 19.51
CA GLU A 346 -0.84 4.17 18.28
C GLU A 346 -0.22 3.01 17.50
N ALA A 347 1.12 2.96 17.42
CA ALA A 347 1.85 1.91 16.73
C ALA A 347 1.68 0.56 17.43
N TYR A 348 1.78 0.53 18.77
CA TYR A 348 1.53 -0.68 19.56
C TYR A 348 0.14 -1.26 19.28
N TRP A 349 -0.91 -0.45 19.38
CA TRP A 349 -2.28 -0.93 19.17
C TRP A 349 -2.57 -1.30 17.72
N THR A 350 -1.89 -0.66 16.76
CA THR A 350 -1.95 -1.05 15.34
C THR A 350 -1.34 -2.43 15.13
N LEU A 351 -0.14 -2.68 15.67
CA LEU A 351 0.51 -3.99 15.62
C LEU A 351 -0.31 -5.05 16.37
N TRP A 352 -0.85 -4.70 17.53
CA TRP A 352 -1.70 -5.58 18.32
C TRP A 352 -2.94 -5.99 17.54
N LEU A 353 -3.67 -5.04 16.96
CA LEU A 353 -4.91 -5.31 16.23
C LEU A 353 -4.68 -6.20 15.00
N LEU A 354 -3.56 -6.02 14.30
CA LEU A 354 -3.28 -6.78 13.09
C LEU A 354 -2.62 -8.13 13.38
N PHE A 355 -1.68 -8.21 14.33
CA PHE A 355 -0.82 -9.37 14.48
C PHE A 355 -1.04 -10.17 15.76
N ASN A 356 -1.63 -9.62 16.83
CA ASN A 356 -1.71 -10.33 18.12
C ASN A 356 -2.32 -11.73 18.00
N ARG A 357 -3.42 -11.87 17.25
CA ARG A 357 -4.10 -13.16 17.07
C ARG A 357 -3.22 -14.16 16.32
N ILE A 358 -2.60 -13.79 15.21
CA ILE A 358 -1.74 -14.69 14.44
C ILE A 358 -0.40 -14.94 15.12
N PHE A 359 0.16 -13.97 15.85
CA PHE A 359 1.37 -14.09 16.65
C PHE A 359 1.23 -15.15 17.75
N ASN A 360 0.06 -15.21 18.40
CA ASN A 360 -0.19 -16.18 19.46
C ASN A 360 -0.47 -17.60 18.96
N HIS A 361 -0.97 -17.76 17.74
CA HIS A 361 -1.36 -19.06 17.19
C HIS A 361 -0.33 -19.65 16.22
N GLN A 362 0.52 -18.84 15.60
CA GLN A 362 1.45 -19.26 14.55
C GLN A 362 2.91 -19.01 14.95
N MET A 363 3.66 -20.10 15.14
CA MET A 363 5.08 -20.05 15.52
C MET A 363 5.96 -19.34 14.48
N SER A 364 5.62 -19.44 13.19
CA SER A 364 6.33 -18.74 12.10
C SER A 364 6.24 -17.22 12.24
N ILE A 365 5.09 -16.69 12.62
CA ILE A 365 4.88 -15.26 12.82
C ILE A 365 5.58 -14.79 14.10
N ARG A 366 5.58 -15.61 15.16
CA ARG A 366 6.35 -15.31 16.36
C ARG A 366 7.85 -15.21 16.07
N SER A 367 8.42 -16.19 15.35
CA SER A 367 9.84 -16.17 14.93
C SER A 367 10.16 -15.01 13.98
N LEU A 368 9.21 -14.59 13.14
CA LEU A 368 9.37 -13.41 12.29
C LEU A 368 9.67 -12.15 13.13
N PHE A 369 8.87 -11.87 14.16
CA PHE A 369 9.07 -10.68 15.01
C PHE A 369 10.26 -10.83 15.96
N VAL A 370 10.43 -11.99 16.60
CA VAL A 370 11.43 -12.20 17.67
C VAL A 370 12.83 -12.49 17.12
N ASP A 371 12.94 -13.15 15.96
CA ASP A 371 14.25 -13.51 15.39
C ASP A 371 14.56 -12.65 14.18
N LYS A 372 13.70 -12.70 13.15
CA LYS A 372 14.02 -12.07 11.86
C LYS A 372 14.08 -10.55 11.94
N PHE A 373 13.08 -9.93 12.55
CA PHE A 373 13.00 -8.48 12.67
C PHE A 373 13.93 -7.88 13.72
N LEU A 374 14.39 -8.66 14.70
CA LEU A 374 15.36 -8.17 15.68
C LEU A 374 16.82 -8.37 15.26
N LEU A 375 17.14 -9.43 14.51
CA LEU A 375 18.54 -9.76 14.19
C LEU A 375 18.93 -9.50 12.73
N TRP A 376 18.01 -9.70 11.79
CA TRP A 376 18.36 -9.82 10.36
C TRP A 376 17.87 -8.66 9.50
N LYS A 377 16.78 -8.00 9.92
CA LYS A 377 16.16 -6.90 9.18
C LYS A 377 16.41 -5.59 9.93
N VAL A 378 16.92 -4.58 9.23
CA VAL A 378 17.15 -3.25 9.80
C VAL A 378 15.92 -2.39 9.56
N PHE A 379 15.45 -1.73 10.63
CA PHE A 379 14.36 -0.77 10.60
C PHE A 379 14.79 0.53 11.30
N PRO A 380 14.07 1.65 11.11
CA PRO A 380 14.19 2.82 11.98
C PRO A 380 14.05 2.43 13.46
N VAL A 381 14.75 3.15 14.36
CA VAL A 381 14.78 2.81 15.79
C VAL A 381 13.40 2.89 16.44
N CYS A 382 12.51 3.78 15.97
CA CYS A 382 11.11 3.80 16.40
C CYS A 382 10.39 2.46 16.12
N CYS A 383 10.60 1.87 14.94
CA CYS A 383 10.04 0.55 14.61
C CYS A 383 10.60 -0.55 15.50
N LEU A 384 11.91 -0.53 15.79
CA LEU A 384 12.53 -1.47 16.71
C LEU A 384 11.90 -1.39 18.10
N ARG A 385 11.64 -0.17 18.61
CA ARG A 385 10.92 0.03 19.87
C ARG A 385 9.52 -0.58 19.82
N TRP A 386 8.78 -0.36 18.73
CA TRP A 386 7.43 -0.93 18.57
C TRP A 386 7.46 -2.46 18.48
N ILE A 387 8.45 -3.05 17.79
CA ILE A 387 8.64 -4.51 17.71
C ILE A 387 8.92 -5.08 19.11
N LEU A 388 9.83 -4.47 19.87
CA LEU A 388 10.14 -4.90 21.23
C LEU A 388 8.91 -4.78 22.15
N GLN A 389 8.18 -3.67 22.08
CA GLN A 389 6.95 -3.46 22.84
C GLN A 389 5.87 -4.51 22.52
N PHE A 390 5.63 -4.75 21.24
CA PHE A 390 4.59 -5.69 20.80
C PHE A 390 4.96 -7.16 21.05
N ALA A 391 6.16 -7.58 20.65
CA ALA A 391 6.51 -9.00 20.54
C ALA A 391 7.32 -9.55 21.71
N ILE A 392 7.96 -8.68 22.50
CA ILE A 392 8.85 -9.10 23.60
C ILE A 392 8.29 -8.68 24.95
N PHE A 393 7.92 -7.41 25.08
CA PHE A 393 7.37 -6.86 26.31
C PHE A 393 5.89 -7.21 26.46
N GLU A 394 5.14 -7.25 25.35
CA GLU A 394 3.71 -7.53 25.30
C GLU A 394 2.86 -6.58 26.16
N PHE A 395 3.28 -5.30 26.27
CA PHE A 395 2.51 -4.25 26.94
C PHE A 395 2.68 -2.86 26.27
N PRO A 396 1.66 -1.98 26.35
CA PRO A 396 1.71 -0.64 25.74
C PRO A 396 2.69 0.29 26.49
N PRO A 397 3.25 1.32 25.83
CA PRO A 397 4.30 2.18 26.39
C PRO A 397 3.97 2.83 27.74
N ASP A 398 2.69 3.16 27.96
CA ASP A 398 2.18 3.90 29.12
C ASP A 398 1.75 2.98 30.29
N ALA A 399 1.87 1.65 30.16
CA ALA A 399 1.50 0.73 31.23
C ALA A 399 2.60 0.61 32.30
N ASP A 400 2.19 0.64 33.58
CA ASP A 400 3.10 0.42 34.70
C ASP A 400 3.62 -1.04 34.67
N PRO A 401 4.96 -1.24 34.54
CA PRO A 401 5.57 -2.57 34.42
C PRO A 401 5.48 -3.42 35.70
N LEU A 402 4.97 -2.85 36.80
CA LEU A 402 4.92 -3.46 38.14
C LEU A 402 3.69 -4.35 38.40
N SER A 403 2.73 -4.45 37.46
CA SER A 403 1.39 -4.96 37.79
C SER A 403 1.08 -6.42 37.38
N LYS A 404 1.98 -7.13 36.70
CA LYS A 404 1.70 -8.51 36.24
C LYS A 404 2.96 -9.40 36.30
N ASP A 405 2.80 -10.60 36.87
CA ASP A 405 3.68 -11.75 36.67
C ASP A 405 3.68 -12.11 35.16
N HIS A 406 4.50 -11.40 34.38
CA HIS A 406 4.63 -11.62 32.95
C HIS A 406 5.54 -12.82 32.65
N ASP A 407 5.50 -13.31 31.41
CA ASP A 407 6.40 -14.34 30.87
C ASP A 407 7.82 -13.78 30.74
N ILE A 408 8.42 -13.44 31.89
CA ILE A 408 9.79 -12.94 32.04
C ILE A 408 10.76 -13.89 31.33
N GLN A 409 10.44 -15.19 31.27
CA GLN A 409 11.25 -16.18 30.60
C GLN A 409 11.40 -15.90 29.09
N GLY A 410 10.32 -15.57 28.38
CA GLY A 410 10.37 -15.24 26.95
C GLY A 410 11.20 -13.98 26.64
N PHE A 411 11.10 -12.96 27.49
CA PHE A 411 11.95 -11.77 27.43
C PHE A 411 13.42 -12.12 27.64
N LEU A 412 13.74 -12.82 28.74
CA LEU A 412 15.11 -13.20 29.10
C LEU A 412 15.78 -14.06 28.01
N ASP A 413 15.05 -15.03 27.45
CA ASP A 413 15.53 -15.88 26.36
C ASP A 413 15.88 -15.04 25.11
N THR A 414 15.11 -13.99 24.82
CA THR A 414 15.38 -13.08 23.70
C THR A 414 16.61 -12.23 23.97
N VAL A 415 16.75 -11.67 25.17
CA VAL A 415 17.96 -10.92 25.56
C VAL A 415 19.20 -11.79 25.46
N GLN A 416 19.12 -13.05 25.91
CA GLN A 416 20.23 -13.99 25.79
C GLN A 416 20.61 -14.26 24.34
N ARG A 417 19.64 -14.46 23.44
CA ARG A 417 19.90 -14.64 22.00
C ARG A 417 20.54 -13.40 21.38
N LEU A 418 19.98 -12.21 21.64
CA LEU A 418 20.52 -10.94 21.15
C LEU A 418 21.96 -10.72 21.62
N ALA A 419 22.20 -10.86 22.93
CA ALA A 419 23.52 -10.70 23.53
C ALA A 419 24.54 -11.71 22.98
N ALA A 420 24.14 -12.97 22.77
CA ALA A 420 25.01 -14.01 22.23
C ALA A 420 25.38 -13.80 20.76
N VAL A 421 24.52 -13.15 19.96
CA VAL A 421 24.87 -12.77 18.58
C VAL A 421 25.73 -11.51 18.59
N TRP A 422 25.33 -10.50 19.36
CA TRP A 422 26.00 -9.20 19.44
C TRP A 422 27.44 -9.29 19.97
N SER A 423 27.74 -10.28 20.82
CA SER A 423 29.03 -10.49 21.48
C SER A 423 30.10 -11.16 20.62
N LYS A 424 29.71 -11.76 19.49
CA LYS A 424 30.63 -12.51 18.63
C LYS A 424 31.58 -11.58 17.88
N LYS A 425 32.87 -11.92 17.89
CA LYS A 425 33.89 -11.17 17.14
C LYS A 425 33.62 -11.23 15.63
N GLU A 426 33.12 -12.37 15.15
CA GLU A 426 32.75 -12.57 13.75
C GLU A 426 31.63 -11.61 13.33
N PHE A 427 30.67 -11.33 14.23
CA PHE A 427 29.59 -10.38 13.97
C PHE A 427 30.12 -8.94 13.83
N VAL A 428 31.10 -8.54 14.64
CA VAL A 428 31.74 -7.22 14.50
C VAL A 428 32.51 -7.09 13.17
N GLN A 429 33.11 -8.17 12.69
CA GLN A 429 33.98 -8.18 11.52
C GLN A 429 33.23 -8.34 10.19
N SER A 430 32.12 -9.08 10.17
CA SER A 430 31.42 -9.48 8.94
C SER A 430 30.09 -8.76 8.70
N THR A 431 29.48 -8.19 9.73
CA THR A 431 28.15 -7.58 9.64
C THR A 431 28.23 -6.11 9.21
N PRO A 432 27.34 -5.62 8.32
CA PRO A 432 27.25 -4.21 7.96
C PRO A 432 27.03 -3.28 9.16
N MET A 433 27.56 -2.06 9.09
CA MET A 433 27.51 -1.08 10.19
C MET A 433 26.08 -0.79 10.67
N GLU A 434 25.12 -0.66 9.75
CA GLU A 434 23.70 -0.42 10.05
C GLU A 434 23.10 -1.56 10.88
N GLN A 435 23.39 -2.81 10.51
CA GLN A 435 22.90 -3.98 11.25
C GLN A 435 23.60 -4.14 12.60
N GLN A 436 24.89 -3.77 12.70
CA GLN A 436 25.56 -3.69 14.00
C GLN A 436 24.92 -2.63 14.91
N ALA A 437 24.57 -1.46 14.36
CA ALA A 437 23.87 -0.40 15.09
C ALA A 437 22.50 -0.88 15.58
N TYR A 438 21.75 -1.50 14.68
CA TYR A 438 20.41 -2.00 14.95
C TYR A 438 20.38 -3.05 16.07
N VAL A 439 21.26 -4.06 16.00
CA VAL A 439 21.35 -5.09 17.04
C VAL A 439 21.88 -4.50 18.35
N THR A 440 22.79 -3.53 18.31
CA THR A 440 23.25 -2.80 19.51
C THR A 440 22.09 -2.06 20.17
N ALA A 441 21.28 -1.34 19.38
CA ALA A 441 20.10 -0.66 19.87
C ALA A 441 19.10 -1.65 20.48
N ALA A 442 18.91 -2.82 19.89
CA ALA A 442 18.00 -3.85 20.42
C ALA A 442 18.47 -4.34 21.80
N VAL A 443 19.76 -4.67 21.94
CA VAL A 443 20.36 -5.05 23.24
C VAL A 443 20.20 -3.92 24.27
N GLY A 444 20.50 -2.69 23.87
CA GLY A 444 20.38 -1.50 24.70
C GLY A 444 18.97 -1.24 25.23
N LEU A 445 17.99 -1.24 24.34
CA LEU A 445 16.57 -1.05 24.67
C LEU A 445 16.02 -2.18 25.57
N CYS A 446 16.51 -3.41 25.39
CA CYS A 446 16.19 -4.50 26.33
C CYS A 446 16.80 -4.26 27.71
N LEU A 447 18.05 -3.80 27.80
CA LEU A 447 18.70 -3.48 29.07
C LEU A 447 18.00 -2.33 29.80
N GLU A 448 17.47 -1.33 29.10
CA GLU A 448 16.67 -0.25 29.71
C GLU A 448 15.45 -0.75 30.49
N LYS A 449 14.91 -1.91 30.12
CA LYS A 449 13.74 -2.52 30.76
C LYS A 449 14.09 -3.65 31.75
N MET A 450 15.37 -3.97 31.89
CA MET A 450 15.84 -5.07 32.73
C MET A 450 16.16 -4.59 34.14
N SER A 451 15.75 -5.37 35.15
CA SER A 451 16.20 -5.18 36.53
C SER A 451 17.50 -5.95 36.81
N LYS A 452 18.16 -5.65 37.92
CA LYS A 452 19.34 -6.41 38.37
C LYS A 452 18.98 -7.87 38.66
N GLU A 453 17.81 -8.09 39.25
CA GLU A 453 17.30 -9.41 39.57
C GLU A 453 17.08 -10.25 38.31
N ASP A 454 16.60 -9.63 37.23
CA ASP A 454 16.42 -10.30 35.95
C ASP A 454 17.76 -10.63 35.28
N LEU A 455 18.74 -9.73 35.39
CA LEU A 455 20.09 -9.96 34.88
C LEU A 455 20.76 -11.14 35.59
N ASP A 456 20.60 -11.26 36.90
CA ASP A 456 21.15 -12.36 37.70
C ASP A 456 20.46 -13.71 37.42
N LYS A 457 19.17 -13.71 37.05
CA LYS A 457 18.44 -14.93 36.64
C LYS A 457 18.97 -15.52 35.34
N THR A 458 19.50 -14.68 34.45
CA THR A 458 19.87 -15.09 33.10
C THR A 458 21.35 -15.47 33.03
N LYS A 459 21.62 -16.78 33.04
CA LYS A 459 22.99 -17.29 32.92
C LYS A 459 23.60 -16.83 31.59
N ASP A 460 24.86 -16.44 31.63
CA ASP A 460 25.70 -16.06 30.48
C ASP A 460 25.39 -14.73 29.78
N VAL A 461 24.29 -14.03 30.10
CA VAL A 461 23.98 -12.71 29.50
C VAL A 461 25.03 -11.67 29.89
N MET A 462 25.34 -11.55 31.18
CA MET A 462 26.39 -10.67 31.68
C MET A 462 27.74 -10.94 30.98
N HIS A 463 28.14 -12.21 30.92
CA HIS A 463 29.38 -12.62 30.28
C HIS A 463 29.39 -12.26 28.78
N SER A 464 28.28 -12.52 28.08
CA SER A 464 28.14 -12.21 26.66
C SER A 464 28.23 -10.70 26.40
N ILE A 465 27.57 -9.87 27.22
CA ILE A 465 27.64 -8.42 27.08
C ILE A 465 29.06 -7.93 27.33
N LEU A 466 29.72 -8.36 28.40
CA LEU A 466 31.10 -7.96 28.70
C LEU A 466 32.07 -8.37 27.59
N GLN A 467 31.92 -9.59 27.05
CA GLN A 467 32.69 -10.07 25.91
C GLN A 467 32.46 -9.18 24.67
N GLY A 468 31.21 -8.85 24.36
CA GLY A 468 30.86 -7.98 23.23
C GLY A 468 31.39 -6.56 23.37
N VAL A 469 31.33 -5.99 24.57
CA VAL A 469 31.93 -4.68 24.88
C VAL A 469 33.43 -4.72 24.62
N SER A 470 34.14 -5.72 25.15
CA SER A 470 35.60 -5.87 24.94
C SER A 470 35.96 -5.99 23.45
N CYS A 471 35.28 -6.87 22.71
CA CYS A 471 35.53 -7.07 21.29
C CYS A 471 35.30 -5.81 20.43
N ARG A 472 34.35 -4.95 20.82
CA ARG A 472 34.02 -3.73 20.09
C ARG A 472 34.90 -2.55 20.47
N LEU A 473 35.34 -2.46 21.73
CA LEU A 473 36.30 -1.42 22.18
C LEU A 473 37.67 -1.58 21.51
N GLU A 474 38.05 -2.81 21.16
CA GLU A 474 39.26 -3.10 20.37
C GLU A 474 39.15 -2.69 18.89
N SER A 475 37.96 -2.29 18.42
CA SER A 475 37.75 -1.92 17.02
C SER A 475 38.37 -0.56 16.68
N PRO A 476 39.03 -0.41 15.51
CA PRO A 476 39.53 0.87 15.05
C PRO A 476 38.40 1.86 14.71
N THR A 477 37.17 1.40 14.52
CA THR A 477 36.03 2.24 14.12
C THR A 477 35.38 2.93 15.32
N ASP A 478 35.39 4.26 15.33
CA ASP A 478 34.85 5.10 16.41
C ASP A 478 33.38 4.77 16.74
N LEU A 479 32.55 4.62 15.71
CA LEU A 479 31.13 4.29 15.86
C LEU A 479 30.91 2.93 16.55
N VAL A 480 31.76 1.93 16.27
CA VAL A 480 31.70 0.61 16.93
C VAL A 480 32.12 0.71 18.40
N ARG A 481 33.10 1.57 18.72
CA ARG A 481 33.48 1.85 20.12
C ARG A 481 32.39 2.63 20.87
N LYS A 482 31.70 3.56 20.19
CA LYS A 482 30.54 4.27 20.74
C LYS A 482 29.41 3.30 21.10
N MET A 483 29.09 2.36 20.20
CA MET A 483 28.12 1.29 20.47
C MET A 483 28.45 0.48 21.72
N ALA A 484 29.72 0.10 21.89
CA ALA A 484 30.19 -0.59 23.08
C ALA A 484 30.02 0.26 24.35
N SER A 485 30.37 1.54 24.26
CA SER A 485 30.31 2.50 25.37
C SER A 485 28.87 2.73 25.84
N CYS A 486 27.91 2.87 24.91
CA CYS A 486 26.49 3.00 25.24
C CYS A 486 25.93 1.76 25.95
N VAL A 487 26.25 0.55 25.46
CA VAL A 487 25.80 -0.70 26.10
C VAL A 487 26.45 -0.89 27.47
N ALA A 488 27.74 -0.57 27.62
CA ALA A 488 28.44 -0.63 28.90
C ALA A 488 27.84 0.33 29.93
N PHE A 489 27.51 1.55 29.50
CA PHE A 489 26.80 2.52 30.32
C PHE A 489 25.44 1.98 30.78
N MET A 490 24.62 1.45 29.86
CA MET A 490 23.32 0.87 30.23
C MET A 490 23.45 -0.31 31.18
N LEU A 491 24.39 -1.23 30.92
CA LEU A 491 24.65 -2.36 31.80
C LEU A 491 25.04 -1.89 33.20
N SER A 492 25.91 -0.87 33.31
CA SER A 492 26.31 -0.31 34.60
C SER A 492 25.12 0.32 35.35
N LYS A 493 24.22 1.00 34.63
CA LYS A 493 23.00 1.58 35.20
C LYS A 493 22.04 0.51 35.73
N VAL A 494 21.97 -0.66 35.09
CA VAL A 494 21.18 -1.80 35.57
C VAL A 494 21.81 -2.43 36.83
N ILE A 495 23.14 -2.53 36.90
CA ILE A 495 23.86 -3.16 38.03
C ILE A 495 23.91 -2.25 39.25
N ASP A 496 24.22 -0.96 39.04
CA ASP A 496 24.35 0.08 40.04
C ASP A 496 23.90 1.44 39.45
N PRO A 497 22.60 1.78 39.60
CA PRO A 497 22.07 3.06 39.15
C PRO A 497 22.75 4.29 39.78
N THR A 498 23.40 4.12 40.94
CA THR A 498 24.02 5.23 41.68
C THR A 498 25.42 5.57 41.18
N ASN A 499 26.05 4.68 40.43
CA ASN A 499 27.40 4.87 39.91
C ASN A 499 27.57 4.26 38.50
N PRO A 500 26.93 4.85 37.47
CA PRO A 500 27.06 4.38 36.10
C PRO A 500 28.46 4.66 35.52
N LEU A 501 28.92 3.76 34.66
CA LEU A 501 30.21 3.79 33.98
C LEU A 501 30.13 4.61 32.69
N TYR A 502 30.90 5.69 32.61
CA TYR A 502 31.02 6.52 31.41
C TYR A 502 32.33 6.22 30.69
N LEU A 503 32.25 5.54 29.54
CA LEU A 503 33.42 5.24 28.68
C LEU A 503 33.62 6.24 27.54
N ASP A 504 32.59 7.04 27.23
CA ASP A 504 32.59 8.05 26.18
C ASP A 504 31.88 9.32 26.67
N GLU A 505 32.38 10.50 26.26
CA GLU A 505 31.80 11.81 26.57
C GLU A 505 30.40 11.98 25.99
N SER A 506 30.03 11.18 24.98
CA SER A 506 28.68 11.19 24.40
C SER A 506 27.60 10.52 25.26
N CYS A 507 27.97 9.83 26.35
CA CYS A 507 27.03 9.11 27.23
C CYS A 507 26.53 9.95 28.43
N THR A 508 26.68 11.27 28.43
CA THR A 508 26.39 12.13 29.59
C THR A 508 24.92 12.54 29.76
N GLY A 509 24.02 12.11 28.87
CA GLY A 509 22.57 12.41 28.94
C GLY A 509 21.75 11.28 29.59
N ASP A 510 20.59 11.61 30.18
CA ASP A 510 19.67 10.63 30.78
C ASP A 510 19.07 9.61 29.78
N THR A 511 19.15 9.93 28.47
CA THR A 511 18.65 9.11 27.36
C THR A 511 19.74 8.91 26.31
N ILE A 512 19.99 7.65 25.94
CA ILE A 512 20.93 7.30 24.88
C ILE A 512 20.27 7.48 23.52
N ASP A 513 21.00 8.12 22.61
CA ASP A 513 20.65 8.12 21.19
C ASP A 513 21.01 6.76 20.56
N TRP A 514 20.02 5.88 20.49
CA TRP A 514 20.12 4.58 19.83
C TRP A 514 20.13 4.66 18.30
N GLU A 515 19.94 5.83 17.68
CA GLU A 515 20.07 6.01 16.23
C GLU A 515 21.51 6.20 15.79
N PHE A 516 22.41 6.49 16.73
CA PHE A 516 23.85 6.68 16.52
C PHE A 516 24.19 7.68 15.40
N GLY A 517 23.30 8.62 15.08
CA GLY A 517 23.46 9.58 13.98
C GLY A 517 23.44 8.99 12.57
N LEU A 518 22.93 7.76 12.39
CA LEU A 518 22.83 7.11 11.07
C LEU A 518 21.57 7.53 10.29
N THR A 519 20.61 8.18 10.94
CA THR A 519 19.41 8.76 10.32
C THR A 519 19.69 10.21 9.92
N THR A 520 19.46 10.56 8.65
CA THR A 520 19.56 11.96 8.20
C THR A 520 18.52 12.81 8.93
N PRO A 521 18.88 13.95 9.55
CA PRO A 521 17.89 14.82 10.18
C PRO A 521 17.01 15.43 9.09
N VAL A 522 15.75 14.99 9.02
CA VAL A 522 14.72 15.71 8.28
C VAL A 522 14.49 17.04 9.01
N LYS A 523 14.91 18.12 8.36
CA LYS A 523 14.88 19.51 8.84
C LYS A 523 13.48 19.95 9.30
N GLY A 524 13.38 20.44 10.55
CA GLY A 524 12.22 21.13 11.16
C GLY A 524 11.32 20.21 12.01
N THR A 525 11.03 20.45 13.29
CA THR A 525 10.90 21.69 14.07
C THR A 525 11.14 21.36 15.56
N LEU A 526 11.64 22.35 16.31
CA LEU A 526 12.12 22.26 17.69
C LEU A 526 11.20 21.53 18.69
N SER A 527 11.88 20.74 19.52
CA SER A 527 11.48 20.23 20.83
C SER A 527 10.92 21.33 21.73
N THR A 528 9.76 21.08 22.33
CA THR A 528 9.28 21.84 23.49
C THR A 528 9.36 20.95 24.72
N SER A 529 10.51 20.94 25.40
CA SER A 529 10.64 20.38 26.75
C SER A 529 10.71 21.56 27.73
N THR A 530 9.63 21.77 28.49
CA THR A 530 9.67 22.66 29.66
C THR A 530 9.72 21.78 30.90
N PHE A 531 10.91 21.61 31.48
CA PHE A 531 11.03 21.37 32.91
C PHE A 531 12.14 22.25 33.44
N ALA A 532 11.73 23.09 34.39
CA ALA A 532 12.56 24.03 35.09
C ALA A 532 13.24 23.33 36.26
N GLU A 533 14.54 23.58 36.44
CA GLU A 533 15.10 23.62 37.78
C GLU A 533 16.23 24.64 37.86
N LYS A 534 16.08 25.54 38.81
CA LYS A 534 17.04 26.55 39.25
C LYS A 534 18.01 25.88 40.19
N ASP A 535 19.30 26.19 40.06
CA ASP A 535 20.12 26.53 41.23
C ASP A 535 21.41 27.24 40.81
N LEU A 536 21.58 28.47 41.29
CA LEU A 536 22.88 29.13 41.35
C LEU A 536 22.90 30.07 42.55
N LYS A 537 23.78 29.72 43.50
CA LYS A 537 24.08 30.46 44.73
C LYS A 537 24.78 31.80 44.41
N GLU A 538 24.45 32.75 45.28
CA GLU A 538 25.02 34.09 45.55
C GLU A 538 26.53 34.22 45.23
N THR A 539 27.07 35.37 44.80
CA THR A 539 27.19 36.58 45.64
C THR A 539 27.62 37.84 44.84
N LYS A 540 26.93 38.96 45.12
CA LYS A 540 27.38 40.40 45.16
C LYS A 540 28.01 41.08 43.92
N THR A 541 27.37 42.13 43.40
CA THR A 541 27.63 43.57 43.77
C THR A 541 26.73 44.54 42.97
N SER A 542 25.86 45.24 43.71
CA SER A 542 25.40 46.65 43.62
C SER A 542 25.34 47.43 42.29
N MET A 543 24.14 47.88 41.87
CA MET A 543 23.60 49.25 42.08
C MET A 543 22.46 49.64 41.10
N THR A 544 21.30 49.95 41.69
CA THR A 544 20.44 51.14 41.47
C THR A 544 19.98 51.51 40.05
N TYR A 545 18.68 51.37 39.73
CA TYR A 545 17.63 52.41 39.82
C TYR A 545 16.28 51.83 39.34
N VAL A 546 15.20 52.31 39.98
CA VAL A 546 13.78 51.94 39.88
C VAL A 546 13.03 53.22 39.42
N PRO A 547 11.72 53.25 39.13
CA PRO A 547 10.84 52.47 38.23
C PRO A 547 10.14 53.43 37.22
N LYS A 548 9.08 52.97 36.53
CA LYS A 548 7.71 53.58 36.52
C LYS A 548 6.82 52.78 35.57
N GLU A 549 5.85 52.01 36.07
CA GLU A 549 4.47 52.40 36.46
C GLU A 549 3.49 51.78 35.43
N ASP A 550 2.91 50.63 35.80
CA ASP A 550 1.55 50.27 35.42
C ASP A 550 0.57 51.23 36.14
N PRO A 551 -0.67 51.40 35.67
CA PRO A 551 -1.75 50.65 36.33
C PRO A 551 -2.94 50.23 35.44
N ASN A 552 -3.44 48.99 35.68
CA ASN A 552 -4.84 48.60 36.00
C ASN A 552 -6.03 49.10 35.13
N CYS A 553 -7.19 48.44 34.96
CA CYS A 553 -7.77 47.14 35.31
C CYS A 553 -9.20 47.09 34.69
N LYS A 554 -9.67 45.89 34.30
CA LYS A 554 -11.04 45.32 34.48
C LYS A 554 -12.31 45.82 33.71
N LEU A 555 -12.87 44.88 32.92
CA LEU A 555 -14.23 44.25 32.97
C LEU A 555 -15.52 45.12 33.00
N LYS A 556 -16.35 45.06 31.94
CA LYS A 556 -17.57 44.22 31.74
C LYS A 556 -18.69 44.86 30.86
N ASP A 557 -19.29 44.00 30.03
CA ASP A 557 -20.67 43.89 29.49
C ASP A 557 -21.37 45.03 28.71
N GLY A 558 -21.98 44.64 27.55
CA GLY A 558 -23.31 45.13 27.15
C GLY A 558 -23.60 45.54 25.68
N LEU A 559 -23.78 44.55 24.80
CA LEU A 559 -24.84 44.40 23.76
C LEU A 559 -24.96 45.30 22.48
N ASP A 560 -24.99 44.58 21.33
CA ASP A 560 -25.64 44.76 20.01
C ASP A 560 -25.30 45.91 19.03
N ASN A 561 -24.78 45.56 17.83
CA ASN A 561 -25.59 45.41 16.61
C ASN A 561 -24.78 45.17 15.31
N ASN A 562 -25.36 44.30 14.47
CA ASN A 562 -25.35 44.25 13.00
C ASN A 562 -24.14 43.73 12.18
N VAL A 563 -24.44 42.59 11.55
CA VAL A 563 -23.90 41.96 10.34
C VAL A 563 -23.80 42.93 9.15
N LYS A 564 -22.66 42.92 8.45
CA LYS A 564 -22.56 42.80 6.98
C LYS A 564 -21.13 42.62 6.49
N SER A 565 -20.93 41.50 5.82
CA SER A 565 -19.73 41.01 5.15
C SER A 565 -19.43 41.77 3.85
N ARG A 566 -18.17 42.18 3.64
CA ARG A 566 -17.58 42.35 2.30
C ARG A 566 -16.03 42.40 2.31
N LYS A 567 -15.46 41.29 1.84
CA LYS A 567 -14.32 41.12 0.92
C LYS A 567 -13.12 42.09 1.03
N LYS A 568 -11.98 41.55 1.46
CA LYS A 568 -10.65 41.93 0.94
C LYS A 568 -9.88 40.69 0.49
N LYS A 569 -9.43 40.73 -0.76
CA LYS A 569 -8.64 39.76 -1.52
C LYS A 569 -7.34 39.41 -0.77
N ILE A 570 -7.07 38.13 -0.61
CA ILE A 570 -5.74 37.56 -0.37
C ILE A 570 -5.31 36.93 -1.69
N SER A 571 -4.08 37.21 -2.09
CA SER A 571 -3.42 36.73 -3.30
C SER A 571 -3.23 35.21 -3.27
N GLU A 572 -3.75 34.54 -4.30
CA GLU A 572 -3.42 33.15 -4.65
C GLU A 572 -1.92 33.03 -4.94
N PHE A 573 -1.22 32.23 -4.13
CA PHE A 573 -0.01 31.55 -4.57
C PHE A 573 -0.48 30.28 -5.31
N LYS A 574 -0.33 30.25 -6.64
CA LYS A 574 -0.40 29.00 -7.41
C LYS A 574 0.93 28.28 -7.26
N SER A 575 0.90 27.12 -6.63
CA SER A 575 1.91 26.07 -6.76
C SER A 575 1.89 25.55 -8.20
N ILE A 576 3.02 25.63 -8.89
CA ILE A 576 3.23 25.06 -10.22
C ILE A 576 3.54 23.56 -10.03
N ASP A 577 2.86 22.72 -10.81
CA ASP A 577 3.02 21.27 -10.88
C ASP A 577 4.30 20.94 -11.67
N PRO A 578 5.23 20.12 -11.15
CA PRO A 578 6.50 19.80 -11.83
C PRO A 578 6.36 18.98 -13.12
N ASP A 579 5.16 18.49 -13.47
CA ASP A 579 4.94 17.65 -14.65
C ASP A 579 4.11 18.31 -15.78
N GLU A 580 3.96 19.64 -15.78
CA GLU A 580 3.25 20.35 -16.86
C GLU A 580 4.11 20.44 -18.15
N ILE A 581 3.65 19.80 -19.23
CA ILE A 581 4.30 19.84 -20.55
C ILE A 581 4.04 21.22 -21.20
N ILE A 582 5.09 22.04 -21.31
CA ILE A 582 5.05 23.36 -21.96
C ILE A 582 5.19 23.19 -23.49
N ASP A 583 4.21 23.70 -24.24
CA ASP A 583 4.23 23.74 -25.70
C ASP A 583 5.25 24.79 -26.21
N PRO A 584 6.26 24.40 -27.01
CA PRO A 584 7.31 25.31 -27.51
C PRO A 584 6.82 26.44 -28.42
N ALA A 585 5.53 26.47 -28.82
CA ALA A 585 4.95 27.58 -29.57
C ALA A 585 4.64 28.83 -28.71
N THR A 586 4.77 28.77 -27.37
CA THR A 586 4.38 29.86 -26.47
C THR A 586 5.53 30.77 -26.00
N LEU A 587 6.77 30.52 -26.43
CA LEU A 587 7.97 31.25 -25.98
C LEU A 587 8.69 31.99 -27.11
N ASN A 588 7.96 32.71 -27.96
CA ASN A 588 8.59 33.61 -28.92
C ASN A 588 7.69 34.81 -29.18
N TYR A 589 7.90 35.92 -28.47
CA TYR A 589 7.68 37.29 -28.95
C TYR A 589 8.18 38.29 -27.88
N GLU A 590 9.44 38.70 -27.99
CA GLU A 590 9.88 40.05 -27.62
C GLU A 590 11.06 40.42 -28.51
N SER A 591 10.74 40.70 -29.77
CA SER A 591 11.67 41.26 -30.75
C SER A 591 11.87 42.74 -30.45
N VAL A 592 13.08 43.08 -29.99
CA VAL A 592 13.63 44.44 -29.98
C VAL A 592 13.70 44.93 -31.43
N SER A 593 13.09 46.09 -31.71
CA SER A 593 13.19 46.79 -32.99
C SER A 593 14.17 47.95 -32.87
N ASP A 594 15.27 47.87 -33.61
CA ASP A 594 16.17 48.98 -33.88
C ASP A 594 15.53 49.96 -34.87
N GLN A 595 15.49 51.25 -34.51
CA GLN A 595 15.45 52.35 -35.47
C GLN A 595 16.33 53.49 -34.98
N ASP A 596 17.24 53.89 -35.86
CA ASP A 596 18.15 55.02 -35.78
C ASP A 596 17.42 56.35 -35.62
N ASP A 597 17.97 57.25 -34.82
CA ASP A 597 17.86 58.70 -35.04
C ASP A 597 19.05 59.43 -34.39
N ASP A 598 19.83 60.10 -35.25
CA ASP A 598 20.91 61.02 -34.91
C ASP A 598 20.36 62.27 -34.22
N ASN A 599 20.97 62.70 -33.10
CA ASN A 599 21.21 64.13 -32.82
C ASN A 599 22.16 64.36 -31.64
N ALA A 600 23.10 65.27 -31.87
CA ALA A 600 24.19 65.67 -31.00
C ALA A 600 23.75 66.54 -29.80
N SER A 601 24.41 66.39 -28.65
CA SER A 601 25.14 67.47 -27.93
C SER A 601 25.57 67.06 -26.50
N GLU A 602 26.89 67.19 -26.26
CA GLU A 602 27.57 67.73 -25.06
C GLU A 602 27.53 67.00 -23.68
N ASP A 603 28.74 66.52 -23.33
CA ASP A 603 29.49 66.67 -22.07
C ASP A 603 28.93 66.18 -20.72
N SER A 604 29.65 65.20 -20.12
CA SER A 604 30.34 65.40 -18.82
C SER A 604 31.07 64.13 -18.35
N ASP A 605 32.38 64.31 -18.11
CA ASP A 605 33.49 63.41 -17.76
C ASP A 605 33.41 62.45 -16.54
N CYS A 606 34.39 61.52 -16.57
CA CYS A 606 35.09 60.76 -15.50
C CYS A 606 34.45 59.45 -15.00
N SER A 607 35.12 58.27 -14.96
CA SER A 607 36.56 57.97 -14.99
C SER A 607 36.87 56.45 -15.10
N SER A 608 37.95 56.11 -15.81
CA SER A 608 38.92 54.99 -15.59
C SER A 608 38.61 53.53 -16.00
N ASP A 609 39.35 53.11 -17.03
CA ASP A 609 39.74 51.77 -17.50
C ASP A 609 40.09 50.70 -16.44
N SER A 610 39.69 49.44 -16.71
CA SER A 610 40.61 48.40 -17.23
C SER A 610 39.84 47.10 -17.57
N LEU A 611 39.51 46.90 -18.86
CA LEU A 611 38.97 45.63 -19.36
C LEU A 611 40.11 44.62 -19.52
N GLN A 612 40.06 43.52 -18.76
CA GLN A 612 40.92 42.36 -19.02
C GLN A 612 40.41 41.62 -20.27
N PRO A 613 41.31 41.11 -21.14
CA PRO A 613 40.90 40.26 -22.25
C PRO A 613 40.18 39.01 -21.72
N TYR A 614 39.10 38.61 -22.41
CA TYR A 614 38.35 37.40 -22.11
C TYR A 614 39.28 36.18 -22.20
N ASP A 615 39.47 35.47 -21.09
CA ASP A 615 40.32 34.28 -21.00
C ASP A 615 39.54 33.05 -21.49
N LEU A 616 39.80 32.64 -22.74
CA LEU A 616 39.20 31.46 -23.38
C LEU A 616 39.90 30.14 -22.99
N SER A 617 40.83 30.16 -22.02
CA SER A 617 41.53 28.94 -21.59
C SER A 617 40.71 28.01 -20.68
N ASP A 618 39.54 28.45 -20.22
CA ASP A 618 38.66 27.64 -19.36
C ASP A 618 37.51 26.93 -20.11
N ASP A 619 37.22 27.32 -21.36
CA ASP A 619 36.15 26.69 -22.15
C ASP A 619 36.43 25.20 -22.46
N ASP A 620 37.70 24.78 -22.50
CA ASP A 620 38.08 23.37 -22.68
C ASP A 620 37.98 22.52 -21.40
N ASN A 621 37.86 23.15 -20.22
CA ASN A 621 37.67 22.44 -18.95
C ASN A 621 36.18 22.17 -18.66
N ASP A 622 35.28 23.04 -19.12
CA ASP A 622 33.83 22.85 -18.94
C ASP A 622 33.27 21.68 -19.77
N LEU A 623 33.96 21.27 -20.84
CA LEU A 623 33.63 20.08 -21.62
C LEU A 623 34.04 18.75 -20.95
N LYS A 624 34.79 18.79 -19.85
CA LYS A 624 35.21 17.61 -19.07
C LYS A 624 34.34 17.42 -17.84
N THR A 625 33.03 17.40 -18.04
CA THR A 625 32.06 17.13 -16.97
C THR A 625 32.29 15.71 -16.42
N LYS A 626 32.53 15.60 -15.11
CA LYS A 626 32.62 14.30 -14.42
C LYS A 626 31.24 13.68 -14.35
N PHE A 627 31.09 12.43 -14.77
CA PHE A 627 29.83 11.69 -14.62
C PHE A 627 29.52 11.51 -13.13
N SER A 628 28.41 12.09 -12.69
CA SER A 628 27.98 12.05 -11.28
C SER A 628 26.88 11.01 -11.05
N GLN A 629 26.12 10.68 -12.09
CA GLN A 629 25.05 9.69 -12.04
C GLN A 629 25.20 8.66 -13.16
N LEU A 630 24.69 7.44 -12.91
CA LEU A 630 24.73 6.34 -13.89
C LEU A 630 23.94 6.66 -15.18
N VAL A 631 22.93 7.53 -15.06
CA VAL A 631 22.12 8.02 -16.19
C VAL A 631 22.98 8.88 -17.13
N ASP A 632 23.94 9.65 -16.59
CA ASP A 632 24.86 10.46 -17.39
C ASP A 632 25.82 9.58 -18.20
N VAL A 633 26.29 8.48 -17.59
CA VAL A 633 27.13 7.47 -18.25
C VAL A 633 26.36 6.78 -19.38
N ALA A 634 25.11 6.37 -19.14
CA ALA A 634 24.26 5.76 -20.15
C ALA A 634 23.90 6.74 -21.28
N GLY A 635 23.73 8.03 -20.95
CA GLY A 635 23.52 9.10 -21.92
C GLY A 635 24.74 9.31 -22.81
N ALA A 636 25.94 9.32 -22.23
CA ALA A 636 27.19 9.47 -22.98
C ALA A 636 27.46 8.30 -23.92
N LEU A 637 27.21 7.05 -23.50
CA LEU A 637 27.37 5.86 -24.36
C LEU A 637 26.42 5.81 -25.57
N ARG A 638 25.33 6.59 -25.54
CA ARG A 638 24.35 6.67 -26.64
C ARG A 638 24.66 7.78 -27.63
N LYS A 639 25.55 8.72 -27.29
CA LYS A 639 25.99 9.79 -28.19
C LYS A 639 27.08 9.25 -29.10
N SER A 640 26.76 9.08 -30.39
CA SER A 640 27.70 8.57 -31.39
C SER A 640 28.69 9.62 -31.91
N ASP A 641 28.49 10.87 -31.53
CA ASP A 641 29.17 12.08 -32.00
C ASP A 641 30.21 12.64 -31.02
N ASP A 642 30.33 12.08 -29.82
CA ASP A 642 31.29 12.48 -28.77
C ASP A 642 32.18 11.29 -28.36
N ALA A 643 33.23 11.03 -29.15
CA ALA A 643 34.15 9.92 -28.90
C ALA A 643 34.87 10.05 -27.54
N ASP A 644 35.25 11.27 -27.16
CA ASP A 644 35.97 11.53 -25.91
C ASP A 644 35.05 11.34 -24.70
N GLY A 645 33.76 11.70 -24.82
CA GLY A 645 32.74 11.44 -23.80
C GLY A 645 32.45 9.96 -23.61
N VAL A 646 32.42 9.18 -24.70
CA VAL A 646 32.26 7.72 -24.66
C VAL A 646 33.45 7.05 -23.97
N GLU A 647 34.69 7.47 -24.26
CA GLU A 647 35.89 6.91 -23.61
C GLU A 647 35.89 7.16 -22.10
N ARG A 648 35.55 8.37 -21.66
CA ARG A 648 35.42 8.69 -20.23
C ARG A 648 34.30 7.87 -19.56
N ALA A 649 33.20 7.63 -20.26
CA ALA A 649 32.08 6.84 -19.74
C ALA A 649 32.49 5.37 -19.54
N LEU A 650 33.28 4.82 -20.47
CA LEU A 650 33.81 3.46 -20.37
C LEU A 650 34.80 3.30 -19.21
N ASP A 651 35.69 4.27 -18.94
CA ASP A 651 36.59 4.24 -17.77
C ASP A 651 35.83 4.25 -16.43
N VAL A 652 34.70 4.97 -16.36
CA VAL A 652 33.81 4.94 -15.18
C VAL A 652 33.11 3.60 -15.04
N VAL A 653 32.61 3.01 -16.14
CA VAL A 653 31.99 1.68 -16.13
C VAL A 653 33.00 0.60 -15.73
N GLU A 654 34.24 0.65 -16.22
CA GLU A 654 35.29 -0.30 -15.87
C GLU A 654 35.60 -0.26 -14.37
N LYS A 655 35.70 0.94 -13.78
CA LYS A 655 35.91 1.10 -12.33
C LYS A 655 34.73 0.59 -11.51
N LEU A 656 33.49 0.82 -11.96
CA LEU A 656 32.29 0.28 -11.31
C LEU A 656 32.27 -1.25 -11.39
N VAL A 657 32.51 -1.84 -12.55
CA VAL A 657 32.54 -3.30 -12.72
C VAL A 657 33.62 -3.94 -11.85
N ARG A 658 34.82 -3.35 -11.78
CA ARG A 658 35.89 -3.79 -10.87
C ARG A 658 35.54 -3.65 -9.39
N ALA A 659 34.61 -2.77 -9.01
CA ALA A 659 34.15 -2.66 -7.64
C ALA A 659 33.08 -3.71 -7.28
N PHE A 660 32.44 -4.31 -8.29
CA PHE A 660 31.42 -5.36 -8.13
C PHE A 660 31.95 -6.80 -8.32
N THR A 661 33.17 -6.97 -8.83
CA THR A 661 33.92 -8.24 -8.87
C THR A 661 34.96 -8.30 -7.77
#